data_AF-A0A1G9Q1Y7-F1
#
_entry.id   AF-A0A1G9Q1Y7-F1
#
_cell.length_a   1.000
_cell.length_b   1.000
_cell.length_c   1.000
_cell.angle_alpha   90.00
_cell.angle_beta   90.00
_cell.angle_gamma   90.00
#
_symmetry.space_group_name_H-M   'P 1'
#
loop_
_entity.id
_entity.type
_entity.pdbx_description
1 polymer ?
#
loop_
_entity_poly.entity_id
_entity_poly.type
_entity_poly.pdbx_seq_one_letter_code
_entity_poly.pdbx_strand_id
1 'polypeptide(L)'
;MLKKNVHKTICSYCGVGCGILVEQDAKGNISVEGDPDYPVNKGMLCSKGKNLNYVAQDISDRILYPEMRWSRNHPLERVSWDTAFDRAASVFKSIIAKHGPDSVGFYVSGQCLTEEYYLVNKLTKGFIGTNNIDTNSRLCMSSAVVGYKKLVGEDSVPISYEDIELSDCFLIAGANPAWCHPILFRRIEKHKEENPNVKIIVVDPRKTQTCASADLHLQILPGTDVILFNAIARWLIEKKKIDKNFIKNHTANFEACKESAFQLSLRKAADLCGIDVENIRKAAQYIGNAKAFISMWTMGLNQSVIGVSKNVALMNLSLLTGQIGKPGAGPFSLTGQPNAMGGREVGGMANLLAAHRELSNPLHRKEVSQFWGGKEIQPKPGYTATEMFDALESGRMKAVWIICTNPAVSMPNVHKVERALKNANFVVVQDISHNSETTKFADLLLPAAGWLEKEGTMTNSERRISLLPKVIDAPGEAIPDAEILWRFAQKMGYSGFDYKNTSEVYDEHCLLTKGTEIDISGLSYERLKNEGSFQWPVPHATHKGTPRLFTDGRFFTNDGKSHFNAPQKIYNSSEATDAEYPLILNTGRVRDQWHTRTKTGKVKRLLTHIPEPYLEINKVDAYLRKLKDGDIAVIKSRRGQVQVKVKVNFDIREGVVFLPMHWGKLLNNDFGRANNITNDLVDPVSKEPDFKYCAVAVEKYVKAKQKILIIGAGAAAYRFVQTYREKNEIDELHVFSKEKDPFYNRVLLPEYVSDELSWEALEKLKKGELDKLKVNLHSGIGIAKVNAKDKTVIDDLNIEHTYDILIMATGSRAFVPSDVQIKMSGRFTMRERGDADKLRTYLQDTGLPESEQHVVIVGGGLLGLELAAALKKKNVNISIIQRAPRLMERQLDSIASRLLAEDVAERGIKTYFDNEVSTVFEEKGIKNSLTVTLKTGRTIKCNAIVFAIGTRPNIELAKQASLKTGRGVQVNEYLQTSEPNIFALGEIAEFKNSLFGITSAAEQQADIAAKYIMGDYGSIYNGSVLMNILKFENLDLCSLGMVNAPANDTSYEEIIFMDVSKRYYKKCIVKNDTLLGAILMGDKNEFAEFKRLIEEEIELSEKRNELLRGNSSSVPMKGKLVCSCSQVGDGNIIDTIRNGCGDFAKLCSETGAGLGCGSCKPEIQEILNQQLQTTTS
;
A
#
# COMPACT_ATOMS: atom_id res chain seq x y z
N MET A 1 -35.99 6.42 -11.26
CA MET A 1 -34.58 6.82 -11.31
C MET A 1 -34.47 8.21 -10.68
N LEU A 2 -33.86 8.32 -9.50
CA LEU A 2 -33.61 9.62 -8.88
C LEU A 2 -32.60 10.40 -9.75
N LYS A 3 -32.83 11.70 -9.95
CA LYS A 3 -31.92 12.59 -10.69
C LYS A 3 -30.55 12.53 -10.01
N LYS A 4 -29.55 11.97 -10.69
CA LYS A 4 -28.16 11.95 -10.21
C LYS A 4 -27.53 13.31 -10.50
N ASN A 5 -26.90 13.94 -9.50
CA ASN A 5 -26.08 15.11 -9.72
C ASN A 5 -24.70 14.65 -10.19
N VAL A 6 -24.31 15.06 -11.40
CA VAL A 6 -23.01 14.72 -12.00
C VAL A 6 -22.16 15.98 -12.05
N HIS A 7 -20.95 15.89 -11.49
CA HIS A 7 -19.99 16.98 -11.43
C HIS A 7 -18.74 16.65 -12.25
N LYS A 8 -18.27 17.60 -13.06
CA LYS A 8 -17.01 17.49 -13.81
C LYS A 8 -15.86 18.00 -12.97
N THR A 9 -14.77 17.24 -12.89
CA THR A 9 -13.56 17.59 -12.15
C THR A 9 -12.34 16.92 -12.80
N ILE A 10 -11.16 17.06 -12.20
CA ILE A 10 -9.93 16.38 -12.64
C ILE A 10 -9.28 15.57 -11.51
N CYS A 11 -8.48 14.58 -11.92
CA CYS A 11 -7.71 13.72 -11.03
C CYS A 11 -6.61 14.50 -10.30
N SER A 12 -6.49 14.30 -8.98
CA SER A 12 -5.50 14.97 -8.12
C SER A 12 -4.23 14.14 -7.84
N TYR A 13 -3.85 13.24 -8.76
CA TYR A 13 -2.64 12.39 -8.64
C TYR A 13 -1.50 12.86 -9.55
N CYS A 14 -1.25 12.22 -10.70
CA CYS A 14 -0.12 12.57 -11.55
C CYS A 14 -0.36 13.86 -12.35
N GLY A 15 0.69 14.49 -12.88
CA GLY A 15 0.64 15.68 -13.73
C GLY A 15 -0.01 15.50 -15.11
N VAL A 16 -0.80 14.44 -15.31
CA VAL A 16 -1.56 14.21 -16.55
C VAL A 16 -2.81 15.09 -16.60
N GLY A 17 -3.55 15.21 -15.49
CA GLY A 17 -4.81 15.98 -15.42
C GLY A 17 -5.98 15.28 -16.11
N CYS A 18 -6.28 14.02 -15.76
CA CYS A 18 -7.42 13.28 -16.33
C CYS A 18 -8.76 13.85 -15.85
N GLY A 19 -9.71 14.06 -16.75
CA GLY A 19 -11.09 14.45 -16.44
C GLY A 19 -11.90 13.30 -15.84
N ILE A 20 -12.69 13.63 -14.82
CA ILE A 20 -13.49 12.70 -14.02
C ILE A 20 -14.93 13.24 -13.93
N LEU A 21 -15.89 12.33 -14.10
CA LEU A 21 -17.28 12.52 -13.70
C LEU A 21 -17.46 11.97 -12.30
N VAL A 22 -17.95 12.80 -11.39
CA VAL A 22 -18.33 12.40 -10.03
C VAL A 22 -19.84 12.36 -9.95
N GLU A 23 -20.42 11.20 -9.66
CA GLU A 23 -21.83 11.10 -9.31
C GLU A 23 -21.98 11.08 -7.80
N GLN A 24 -22.91 11.87 -7.27
CA GLN A 24 -23.29 11.82 -5.86
C GLN A 24 -24.70 11.24 -5.72
N ASP A 25 -24.85 10.20 -4.90
CA ASP A 25 -26.15 9.60 -4.60
C ASP A 25 -26.92 10.37 -3.51
N ALA A 26 -28.18 9.99 -3.27
CA ALA A 26 -29.04 10.64 -2.27
C ALA A 26 -28.57 10.45 -0.82
N LYS A 27 -27.64 9.51 -0.56
CA LYS A 27 -27.02 9.28 0.74
C LYS A 27 -25.69 10.04 0.89
N GLY A 28 -25.25 10.76 -0.15
CA GLY A 28 -23.99 11.49 -0.19
C GLY A 28 -22.78 10.63 -0.60
N ASN A 29 -22.98 9.35 -0.95
CA ASN A 29 -21.89 8.52 -1.45
C ASN A 29 -21.48 8.98 -2.85
N ILE A 30 -20.20 8.83 -3.17
CA ILE A 30 -19.64 9.23 -4.44
C ILE A 30 -19.10 8.04 -5.24
N SER A 31 -19.38 8.05 -6.54
CA SER A 31 -18.74 7.20 -7.54
C SER A 31 -17.98 8.05 -8.56
N VAL A 32 -16.97 7.46 -9.20
CA VAL A 32 -16.12 8.15 -10.17
C VAL A 32 -16.01 7.35 -11.46
N GLU A 33 -16.14 8.06 -12.58
CA GLU A 33 -15.90 7.55 -13.93
C GLU A 33 -15.04 8.53 -14.73
N GLY A 34 -14.39 8.08 -15.80
CA GLY A 34 -13.61 8.98 -16.64
C GLY A 34 -14.54 9.80 -17.54
N ASP A 35 -14.31 11.11 -17.65
CA ASP A 35 -15.09 11.97 -18.56
C ASP A 35 -14.72 11.65 -20.02
N PRO A 36 -15.65 11.09 -20.83
CA PRO A 36 -15.40 10.77 -22.24
C PRO A 36 -15.10 12.01 -23.09
N ASP A 37 -15.67 13.16 -22.71
CA ASP A 37 -15.56 14.42 -23.46
C ASP A 37 -14.28 15.20 -23.11
N TYR A 38 -13.57 14.80 -22.05
CA TYR A 38 -12.40 15.52 -21.59
C TYR A 38 -11.16 15.18 -22.43
N PRO A 39 -10.45 16.18 -23.01
CA PRO A 39 -9.49 15.97 -24.10
C PRO A 39 -8.24 15.18 -23.71
N VAL A 40 -7.87 15.20 -22.43
CA VAL A 40 -6.63 14.56 -21.96
C VAL A 40 -6.75 13.04 -21.97
N ASN A 41 -7.81 12.50 -21.34
CA ASN A 41 -7.95 11.07 -21.06
C ASN A 41 -9.04 10.38 -21.86
N LYS A 42 -9.97 11.10 -22.50
CA LYS A 42 -11.00 10.53 -23.39
C LYS A 42 -11.74 9.36 -22.71
N GLY A 43 -12.19 9.56 -21.46
CA GLY A 43 -12.89 8.54 -20.66
C GLY A 43 -12.01 7.51 -19.94
N MET A 44 -10.70 7.45 -20.23
CA MET A 44 -9.81 6.49 -19.58
C MET A 44 -9.39 6.94 -18.17
N LEU A 45 -9.32 6.01 -17.21
CA LEU A 45 -8.73 6.22 -15.89
C LEU A 45 -7.79 5.07 -15.51
N CYS A 46 -6.69 5.40 -14.83
CA CYS A 46 -5.81 4.39 -14.23
C CYS A 46 -6.39 3.85 -12.92
N SER A 47 -5.79 2.78 -12.37
CA SER A 47 -6.21 2.18 -11.09
C SER A 47 -6.39 3.21 -9.98
N LYS A 48 -5.46 4.16 -9.83
CA LYS A 48 -5.56 5.23 -8.83
C LYS A 48 -6.76 6.16 -9.08
N GLY A 49 -6.97 6.57 -10.33
CA GLY A 49 -8.07 7.46 -10.71
C GLY A 49 -9.45 6.84 -10.50
N LYS A 50 -9.61 5.55 -10.85
CA LYS A 50 -10.87 4.79 -10.67
C LYS A 50 -11.29 4.59 -9.22
N ASN A 51 -10.36 4.71 -8.27
CA ASN A 51 -10.60 4.45 -6.85
C ASN A 51 -10.47 5.74 -5.99
N LEU A 52 -10.50 6.91 -6.62
CA LEU A 52 -10.31 8.19 -5.92
C LEU A 52 -11.49 8.53 -4.99
N ASN A 53 -12.69 8.02 -5.30
CA ASN A 53 -13.87 8.13 -4.45
C ASN A 53 -13.68 7.48 -3.07
N TYR A 54 -12.99 6.33 -2.97
CA TYR A 54 -12.71 5.70 -1.68
C TYR A 54 -11.77 6.55 -0.81
N VAL A 55 -10.82 7.27 -1.42
CA VAL A 55 -9.92 8.19 -0.69
C VAL A 55 -10.67 9.37 -0.11
N ALA A 56 -11.66 9.91 -0.83
CA ALA A 56 -12.46 11.04 -0.37
C ALA A 56 -13.53 10.62 0.68
N GLN A 57 -14.05 9.39 0.59
CA GLN A 57 -15.05 8.87 1.54
C GLN A 57 -14.43 8.31 2.82
N ASP A 58 -13.20 7.81 2.77
CA ASP A 58 -12.50 7.32 3.96
C ASP A 58 -11.96 8.48 4.82
N ILE A 59 -12.70 8.76 5.90
CA ILE A 59 -12.37 9.79 6.87
C ILE A 59 -11.64 9.27 8.13
N SER A 60 -11.25 7.99 8.16
CA SER A 60 -10.75 7.31 9.37
C SER A 60 -9.48 7.93 9.97
N ASP A 61 -8.65 8.54 9.14
CA ASP A 61 -7.39 9.19 9.53
C ASP A 61 -7.42 10.71 9.32
N ARG A 62 -8.58 11.30 9.02
CA ARG A 62 -8.68 12.73 8.71
C ARG A 62 -8.33 13.58 9.92
N ILE A 63 -7.65 14.70 9.65
CA ILE A 63 -7.48 15.77 10.65
C ILE A 63 -8.76 16.59 10.62
N LEU A 64 -9.48 16.60 11.74
CA LEU A 64 -10.83 17.18 11.82
C LEU A 64 -10.83 18.58 12.46
N TYR A 65 -9.84 18.89 13.28
CA TYR A 65 -9.78 20.13 14.06
C TYR A 65 -8.34 20.64 14.10
N PRO A 66 -8.12 21.95 14.30
CA PRO A 66 -6.79 22.44 14.66
C PRO A 66 -6.30 21.76 15.93
N GLU A 67 -5.06 21.28 15.93
CA GLU A 67 -4.44 20.66 17.08
C GLU A 67 -3.09 21.33 17.39
N MET A 68 -2.77 21.48 18.67
CA MET A 68 -1.59 22.24 19.07
C MET A 68 -0.89 21.60 20.26
N ARG A 69 0.45 21.71 20.28
CA ARG A 69 1.26 21.42 21.46
C ARG A 69 1.58 22.73 22.19
N TRP A 70 1.24 22.81 23.48
CA TRP A 70 1.63 23.96 24.31
C TRP A 70 3.14 23.99 24.60
N SER A 71 3.76 22.82 24.63
CA SER A 71 5.20 22.61 24.74
C SER A 71 5.56 21.34 23.97
N ARG A 72 6.80 21.20 23.52
CA ARG A 72 7.25 20.07 22.67
C ARG A 72 7.05 18.69 23.27
N ASN A 73 7.05 18.60 24.59
CA ASN A 73 6.83 17.35 25.31
C ASN A 73 5.35 17.08 25.62
N HIS A 74 4.45 18.02 25.35
CA HIS A 74 3.01 17.85 25.57
C HIS A 74 2.36 17.16 24.36
N PRO A 75 1.27 16.40 24.55
CA PRO A 75 0.49 15.85 23.44
C PRO A 75 -0.12 16.96 22.56
N LEU A 76 -0.53 16.60 21.34
CA LEU A 76 -1.38 17.46 20.52
C LEU A 76 -2.78 17.49 21.13
N GLU A 77 -3.34 18.68 21.30
CA GLU A 77 -4.67 18.90 21.84
C GLU A 77 -5.50 19.74 20.88
N ARG A 78 -6.80 19.42 20.74
CA ARG A 78 -7.73 20.21 19.93
C ARG A 78 -7.80 21.64 20.45
N VAL A 79 -7.75 22.61 19.54
CA VAL A 79 -7.94 24.04 19.81
C VAL A 79 -8.89 24.66 18.79
N SER A 80 -9.39 25.87 19.07
CA SER A 80 -10.17 26.63 18.08
C SER A 80 -9.26 27.21 16.99
N TRP A 81 -9.83 27.48 15.81
CA TRP A 81 -9.14 28.16 14.72
C TRP A 81 -8.54 29.51 15.14
N ASP A 82 -9.28 30.30 15.93
CA ASP A 82 -8.76 31.60 16.39
C ASP A 82 -7.54 31.43 17.29
N THR A 83 -7.57 30.47 18.22
CA THR A 83 -6.41 30.16 19.08
C THR A 83 -5.21 29.71 18.26
N ALA A 84 -5.44 28.83 17.27
CA ALA A 84 -4.41 28.34 16.36
C ALA A 84 -3.75 29.49 15.58
N PHE A 85 -4.55 30.38 14.98
CA PHE A 85 -4.02 31.51 14.23
C PHE A 85 -3.35 32.57 15.11
N ASP A 86 -3.92 32.88 16.27
CA ASP A 86 -3.31 33.83 17.22
C ASP A 86 -1.94 33.32 17.68
N ARG A 87 -1.82 32.01 17.95
CA ARG A 87 -0.54 31.38 18.26
C ARG A 87 0.43 31.48 17.09
N ALA A 88 0.02 31.01 15.90
CA ALA A 88 0.88 31.00 14.73
C ALA A 88 1.40 32.41 14.41
N ALA A 89 0.51 33.40 14.36
CA ALA A 89 0.86 34.78 14.06
C ALA A 89 1.77 35.38 15.14
N SER A 90 1.50 35.14 16.42
CA SER A 90 2.34 35.61 17.53
C SER A 90 3.76 35.01 17.46
N VAL A 91 3.88 33.71 17.24
CA VAL A 91 5.18 33.02 17.13
C VAL A 91 5.95 33.50 15.90
N PHE A 92 5.31 33.59 14.73
CA PHE A 92 5.96 34.10 13.52
C PHE A 92 6.43 35.56 13.71
N LYS A 93 5.58 36.45 14.24
CA LYS A 93 5.95 37.84 14.54
C LYS A 93 7.16 37.90 15.48
N SER A 94 7.15 37.11 16.55
CA SER A 94 8.25 37.08 17.52
C SER A 94 9.57 36.59 16.90
N ILE A 95 9.53 35.49 16.13
CA ILE A 95 10.70 34.93 15.46
C ILE A 95 11.25 35.92 14.43
N ILE A 96 10.39 36.49 13.57
CA ILE A 96 10.78 37.47 12.55
C ILE A 96 11.38 38.72 13.20
N ALA A 97 10.78 39.24 14.27
CA ALA A 97 11.29 40.41 14.97
C ALA A 97 12.68 40.16 15.59
N LYS A 98 12.92 38.96 16.12
CA LYS A 98 14.17 38.61 16.80
C LYS A 98 15.29 38.17 15.84
N HIS A 99 14.95 37.49 14.75
CA HIS A 99 15.91 36.79 13.88
C HIS A 99 15.85 37.21 12.41
N GLY A 100 14.98 38.16 12.06
CA GLY A 100 14.77 38.61 10.68
C GLY A 100 13.82 37.70 9.89
N PRO A 101 13.34 38.15 8.71
CA PRO A 101 12.34 37.42 7.93
C PRO A 101 12.86 36.07 7.38
N ASP A 102 14.16 35.94 7.12
CA ASP A 102 14.77 34.69 6.63
C ASP A 102 14.86 33.58 7.70
N SER A 103 14.37 33.85 8.92
CA SER A 103 14.27 32.87 10.00
C SER A 103 13.00 32.02 9.94
N VAL A 104 12.08 32.29 9.02
CA VAL A 104 10.88 31.48 8.76
C VAL A 104 10.84 31.04 7.29
N GLY A 105 10.07 29.99 6.99
CA GLY A 105 9.86 29.57 5.61
C GLY A 105 8.68 28.61 5.40
N PHE A 106 8.28 28.46 4.15
CA PHE A 106 7.15 27.63 3.73
C PHE A 106 7.63 26.52 2.80
N TYR A 107 7.38 25.26 3.17
CA TYR A 107 7.64 24.09 2.34
C TYR A 107 6.32 23.52 1.81
N VAL A 108 6.04 23.77 0.54
CA VAL A 108 4.74 23.49 -0.09
C VAL A 108 4.82 22.35 -1.10
N SER A 109 3.74 22.11 -1.86
CA SER A 109 3.57 20.88 -2.62
C SER A 109 2.94 21.12 -3.99
N GLY A 110 3.38 20.42 -5.04
CA GLY A 110 2.71 20.39 -6.35
C GLY A 110 1.32 19.75 -6.32
N GLN A 111 0.80 19.43 -5.14
CA GLN A 111 -0.59 19.06 -4.90
C GLN A 111 -1.49 20.24 -4.53
N CYS A 112 -0.92 21.40 -4.16
CA CYS A 112 -1.67 22.62 -3.91
C CYS A 112 -2.37 23.10 -5.18
N LEU A 113 -3.53 23.73 -5.03
CA LEU A 113 -4.21 24.46 -6.10
C LEU A 113 -3.41 25.72 -6.44
N THR A 114 -3.62 26.26 -7.64
CA THR A 114 -2.84 27.41 -8.15
C THR A 114 -3.01 28.63 -7.26
N GLU A 115 -4.22 28.84 -6.74
CA GLU A 115 -4.59 29.93 -5.84
C GLU A 115 -3.88 29.81 -4.48
N GLU A 116 -3.76 28.58 -3.97
CA GLU A 116 -3.06 28.30 -2.72
C GLU A 116 -1.57 28.63 -2.87
N TYR A 117 -0.95 28.17 -3.96
CA TYR A 117 0.42 28.51 -4.29
C TYR A 117 0.64 30.02 -4.43
N TYR A 118 -0.29 30.70 -5.12
CA TYR A 118 -0.25 32.14 -5.30
C TYR A 118 -0.25 32.88 -3.95
N LEU A 119 -1.16 32.51 -3.05
CA LEU A 119 -1.26 33.11 -1.72
C LEU A 119 -0.01 32.88 -0.87
N VAL A 120 0.54 31.66 -0.84
CA VAL A 120 1.78 31.41 -0.08
C VAL A 120 2.92 32.26 -0.64
N ASN A 121 3.06 32.35 -1.97
CA ASN A 121 4.12 33.13 -2.59
C ASN A 121 3.96 34.64 -2.33
N LYS A 122 2.74 35.17 -2.52
CA LYS A 122 2.37 36.56 -2.22
C LYS A 122 2.70 36.90 -0.77
N LEU A 123 2.23 36.08 0.18
CA LEU A 123 2.49 36.25 1.61
C LEU A 123 3.99 36.23 1.94
N THR A 124 4.72 35.23 1.44
CA THR A 124 6.13 35.01 1.82
C THR A 124 7.02 36.12 1.27
N LYS A 125 6.96 36.38 -0.04
CA LYS A 125 7.84 37.35 -0.71
C LYS A 125 7.37 38.78 -0.56
N GLY A 126 6.07 39.00 -0.75
CA GLY A 126 5.47 40.33 -0.75
C GLY A 126 5.28 40.93 0.64
N PHE A 127 5.02 40.14 1.68
CA PHE A 127 4.60 40.70 2.99
C PHE A 127 5.52 40.34 4.15
N ILE A 128 5.87 39.06 4.32
CA ILE A 128 6.88 38.65 5.31
C ILE A 128 8.23 39.28 4.94
N GLY A 129 8.58 39.23 3.65
CA GLY A 129 9.79 39.82 3.10
C GLY A 129 10.97 38.85 3.05
N THR A 130 10.68 37.55 2.94
CA THR A 130 11.68 36.51 2.70
C THR A 130 11.37 35.79 1.39
N ASN A 131 12.39 35.23 0.75
CA ASN A 131 12.20 34.34 -0.40
C ASN A 131 12.19 32.85 0.00
N ASN A 132 12.13 32.52 1.29
CA ASN A 132 12.11 31.16 1.84
C ASN A 132 10.75 30.46 1.64
N ILE A 133 10.41 30.24 0.37
CA ILE A 133 9.34 29.35 -0.07
C ILE A 133 9.97 28.38 -1.06
N ASP A 134 9.79 27.09 -0.86
CA ASP A 134 10.09 26.10 -1.89
C ASP A 134 9.08 24.96 -1.85
N THR A 135 9.07 24.16 -2.90
CA THR A 135 8.10 23.09 -3.10
C THR A 135 8.80 21.76 -3.29
N ASN A 136 8.14 20.66 -2.96
CA ASN A 136 8.60 19.34 -3.39
C ASN A 136 8.73 19.19 -4.92
N SER A 137 8.20 20.14 -5.72
CA SER A 137 8.49 20.23 -7.16
C SER A 137 9.98 20.52 -7.43
N ARG A 138 10.71 21.10 -6.45
CA ARG A 138 12.17 21.20 -6.44
C ARG A 138 12.82 19.85 -6.71
N LEU A 139 12.30 18.83 -6.02
CA LEU A 139 12.79 17.47 -6.02
C LEU A 139 12.43 16.69 -7.31
N CYS A 140 11.74 17.31 -8.25
CA CYS A 140 11.01 16.63 -9.32
C CYS A 140 11.32 17.20 -10.72
N MET A 141 11.18 18.51 -10.88
CA MET A 141 11.17 19.14 -12.22
C MET A 141 12.19 20.26 -12.41
N SER A 142 12.94 20.65 -11.37
CA SER A 142 13.75 21.89 -11.43
C SER A 142 14.81 21.85 -12.53
N SER A 143 15.40 20.70 -12.81
CA SER A 143 16.38 20.55 -13.89
C SER A 143 15.74 20.72 -15.27
N ALA A 144 14.51 20.26 -15.47
CA ALA A 144 13.76 20.45 -16.70
C ALA A 144 13.35 21.92 -16.90
N VAL A 145 12.93 22.60 -15.82
CA VAL A 145 12.61 24.04 -15.82
C VAL A 145 13.80 24.86 -16.28
N VAL A 146 14.99 24.60 -15.72
CA VAL A 146 16.23 25.26 -16.14
C VAL A 146 16.56 24.93 -17.61
N GLY A 147 16.31 23.69 -18.03
CA GLY A 147 16.45 23.26 -19.43
C GLY A 147 15.58 24.09 -20.38
N TYR A 148 14.28 24.22 -20.10
CA TYR A 148 13.36 25.03 -20.91
C TYR A 148 13.76 26.50 -20.93
N LYS A 149 14.06 27.11 -19.78
CA LYS A 149 14.53 28.50 -19.71
C LYS A 149 15.77 28.74 -20.58
N LYS A 150 16.74 27.82 -20.53
CA LYS A 150 17.94 27.87 -21.36
C LYS A 150 17.65 27.71 -22.85
N LEU A 151 16.63 26.92 -23.20
CA LEU A 151 16.30 26.58 -24.58
C LEU A 151 15.44 27.64 -25.26
N VAL A 152 14.40 28.13 -24.58
CA VAL A 152 13.33 28.95 -25.15
C VAL A 152 13.05 30.25 -24.38
N GLY A 153 13.87 30.58 -23.36
CA GLY A 153 13.79 31.82 -22.59
C GLY A 153 13.01 31.68 -21.28
N GLU A 154 11.90 30.95 -21.30
CA GLU A 154 11.04 30.73 -20.14
C GLU A 154 10.78 29.23 -19.87
N ASP A 155 10.11 28.91 -18.75
CA ASP A 155 9.62 27.55 -18.46
C ASP A 155 8.38 27.21 -19.30
N SER A 156 8.57 27.16 -20.62
CA SER A 156 7.48 27.04 -21.59
C SER A 156 7.57 25.70 -22.31
N VAL A 157 6.70 24.76 -21.91
CA VAL A 157 6.57 23.46 -22.57
C VAL A 157 5.99 23.69 -23.97
N PRO A 158 6.63 23.23 -25.07
CA PRO A 158 6.21 23.61 -26.42
C PRO A 158 5.03 22.82 -26.99
N ILE A 159 4.78 21.60 -26.51
CA ILE A 159 3.88 20.62 -27.15
C ILE A 159 2.46 20.58 -26.56
N SER A 160 1.53 19.85 -27.20
CA SER A 160 0.29 19.36 -26.61
C SER A 160 0.26 17.82 -26.55
N TYR A 161 -0.66 17.25 -25.77
CA TYR A 161 -0.87 15.81 -25.77
C TYR A 161 -1.41 15.28 -27.11
N GLU A 162 -2.07 16.11 -27.92
CA GLU A 162 -2.48 15.73 -29.28
C GLU A 162 -1.30 15.43 -30.20
N ASP A 163 -0.10 15.89 -29.85
CA ASP A 163 1.11 15.54 -30.60
C ASP A 163 1.47 14.06 -30.49
N ILE A 164 0.97 13.35 -29.48
CA ILE A 164 1.18 11.90 -29.34
C ILE A 164 0.61 11.17 -30.57
N GLU A 165 -0.60 11.50 -30.99
CA GLU A 165 -1.24 10.86 -32.16
C GLU A 165 -0.67 11.32 -33.51
N LEU A 166 0.23 12.31 -33.51
CA LEU A 166 0.85 12.86 -34.74
C LEU A 166 2.32 12.46 -34.89
N SER A 167 2.94 11.94 -33.84
CA SER A 167 4.37 11.60 -33.84
C SER A 167 4.63 10.25 -34.49
N ASP A 168 5.76 10.10 -35.18
CA ASP A 168 6.23 8.82 -35.74
C ASP A 168 7.47 8.27 -35.02
N CYS A 169 8.00 8.99 -34.02
CA CYS A 169 9.16 8.56 -33.24
C CYS A 169 9.13 9.15 -31.82
N PHE A 170 9.26 8.28 -30.82
CA PHE A 170 9.33 8.62 -29.40
C PHE A 170 10.67 8.19 -28.82
N LEU A 171 11.35 9.11 -28.12
CA LEU A 171 12.48 8.82 -27.24
C LEU A 171 12.05 9.02 -25.78
N ILE A 172 11.83 7.93 -25.05
CA ILE A 172 11.44 7.94 -23.64
C ILE A 172 12.68 7.71 -22.79
N ALA A 173 13.19 8.74 -22.13
CA ALA A 173 14.44 8.69 -21.37
C ALA A 173 14.23 8.90 -19.88
N GLY A 174 14.76 7.99 -19.05
CA GLY A 174 14.68 8.06 -17.60
C GLY A 174 13.24 8.14 -17.07
N ALA A 175 12.30 7.47 -17.74
CA ALA A 175 10.87 7.54 -17.46
C ALA A 175 10.19 6.19 -17.65
N ASN A 176 9.22 5.88 -16.77
CA ASN A 176 8.31 4.73 -16.88
C ASN A 176 6.85 5.22 -16.98
N PRO A 177 6.44 5.84 -18.11
CA PRO A 177 5.10 6.36 -18.29
C PRO A 177 4.02 5.27 -18.22
N ALA A 178 4.34 4.00 -18.48
CA ALA A 178 3.38 2.90 -18.35
C ALA A 178 2.80 2.81 -16.92
N TRP A 179 3.59 3.14 -15.91
CA TRP A 179 3.16 3.11 -14.50
C TRP A 179 2.94 4.51 -13.91
N CYS A 180 3.76 5.49 -14.29
CA CYS A 180 3.74 6.81 -13.69
C CYS A 180 2.75 7.77 -14.37
N HIS A 181 2.51 7.58 -15.68
CA HIS A 181 1.61 8.39 -16.50
C HIS A 181 0.74 7.49 -17.40
N PRO A 182 -0.01 6.51 -16.86
CA PRO A 182 -0.53 5.39 -17.64
C PRO A 182 -1.43 5.82 -18.80
N ILE A 183 -2.18 6.92 -18.63
CA ILE A 183 -3.07 7.43 -19.68
C ILE A 183 -2.30 7.94 -20.89
N LEU A 184 -1.17 8.63 -20.68
CA LEU A 184 -0.33 9.07 -21.80
C LEU A 184 0.31 7.88 -22.50
N PHE A 185 0.78 6.88 -21.74
CA PHE A 185 1.34 5.69 -22.34
C PHE A 185 0.31 4.86 -23.11
N ARG A 186 -0.92 4.74 -22.60
CA ARG A 186 -2.03 4.09 -23.31
C ARG A 186 -2.35 4.76 -24.64
N ARG A 187 -2.21 6.09 -24.73
CA ARG A 187 -2.32 6.82 -26.01
C ARG A 187 -1.17 6.48 -26.96
N ILE A 188 0.06 6.35 -26.47
CA ILE A 188 1.21 5.91 -27.28
C ILE A 188 1.02 4.46 -27.75
N GLU A 189 0.58 3.55 -26.88
CA GLU A 189 0.30 2.15 -27.22
C GLU A 189 -0.76 2.07 -28.31
N LYS A 190 -1.90 2.74 -28.12
CA LYS A 190 -2.97 2.79 -29.12
C LYS A 190 -2.48 3.37 -30.45
N HIS A 191 -1.71 4.45 -30.41
CA HIS A 191 -1.14 5.06 -31.61
C HIS A 191 -0.18 4.12 -32.35
N LYS A 192 0.67 3.38 -31.63
CA LYS A 192 1.59 2.37 -32.18
C LYS A 192 0.84 1.15 -32.73
N GLU A 193 -0.24 0.73 -32.09
CA GLU A 193 -1.13 -0.34 -32.57
C GLU A 193 -1.79 0.07 -33.90
N GLU A 194 -2.30 1.29 -33.99
CA GLU A 194 -2.89 1.85 -35.22
C GLU A 194 -1.83 2.16 -36.29
N ASN A 195 -0.58 2.43 -35.89
CA ASN A 195 0.53 2.80 -36.76
C ASN A 195 1.81 1.98 -36.44
N PRO A 196 1.93 0.73 -36.93
CA PRO A 196 3.02 -0.18 -36.56
C PRO A 196 4.44 0.35 -36.84
N ASN A 197 4.57 1.30 -37.77
CA ASN A 197 5.84 1.91 -38.16
C ASN A 197 6.38 2.94 -37.16
N VAL A 198 5.55 3.48 -36.27
CA VAL A 198 5.97 4.39 -35.19
C VAL A 198 7.14 3.77 -34.43
N LYS A 199 8.19 4.53 -34.11
CA LYS A 199 9.35 4.02 -33.38
C LYS A 199 9.35 4.44 -31.93
N ILE A 200 9.56 3.50 -31.02
CA ILE A 200 9.67 3.78 -29.58
C ILE A 200 11.06 3.37 -29.09
N ILE A 201 11.85 4.34 -28.64
CA ILE A 201 13.16 4.17 -28.05
C ILE A 201 13.04 4.43 -26.55
N VAL A 202 13.51 3.49 -25.72
CA VAL A 202 13.50 3.65 -24.26
C VAL A 202 14.94 3.67 -23.73
N VAL A 203 15.29 4.68 -22.95
CA VAL A 203 16.58 4.79 -22.26
C VAL A 203 16.34 4.68 -20.76
N ASP A 204 16.67 3.52 -20.20
CA ASP A 204 16.51 3.24 -18.76
C ASP A 204 17.43 2.08 -18.35
N PRO A 205 18.18 2.14 -17.25
CA PRO A 205 18.96 1.01 -16.75
C PRO A 205 18.10 -0.22 -16.41
N ARG A 206 16.80 -0.04 -16.20
CA ARG A 206 15.82 -1.10 -15.95
C ARG A 206 14.96 -1.33 -17.18
N LYS A 207 14.68 -2.60 -17.49
CA LYS A 207 13.66 -3.00 -18.45
C LYS A 207 12.29 -2.82 -17.80
N THR A 208 11.80 -1.58 -17.81
CA THR A 208 10.49 -1.22 -17.23
C THR A 208 9.35 -1.69 -18.12
N GLN A 209 8.11 -1.55 -17.64
CA GLN A 209 6.91 -1.94 -18.40
C GLN A 209 6.75 -1.12 -19.68
N THR A 210 7.29 0.09 -19.72
CA THR A 210 7.39 0.88 -20.96
C THR A 210 8.22 0.18 -22.04
N CYS A 211 9.21 -0.65 -21.67
CA CYS A 211 10.01 -1.40 -22.64
C CYS A 211 9.22 -2.50 -23.38
N ALA A 212 8.03 -2.88 -22.90
CA ALA A 212 7.20 -3.89 -23.57
C ALA A 212 6.77 -3.45 -24.98
N SER A 213 6.62 -2.14 -25.19
CA SER A 213 6.23 -1.56 -26.49
C SER A 213 7.42 -0.92 -27.23
N ALA A 214 8.65 -1.09 -26.75
CA ALA A 214 9.84 -0.45 -27.32
C ALA A 214 10.38 -1.20 -28.55
N ASP A 215 10.68 -0.48 -29.63
CA ASP A 215 11.46 -0.99 -30.76
C ASP A 215 12.95 -1.09 -30.42
N LEU A 216 13.41 -0.30 -29.45
CA LEU A 216 14.80 -0.28 -28.98
C LEU A 216 14.87 0.11 -27.50
N HIS A 217 15.46 -0.75 -26.68
CA HIS A 217 15.80 -0.44 -25.28
C HIS A 217 17.32 -0.22 -25.16
N LEU A 218 17.70 0.97 -24.73
CA LEU A 218 19.05 1.37 -24.39
C LEU A 218 19.25 1.25 -22.88
N GLN A 219 19.73 0.09 -22.43
CA GLN A 219 19.94 -0.20 -21.02
C GLN A 219 21.21 0.48 -20.48
N ILE A 220 21.15 1.81 -20.34
CA ILE A 220 22.30 2.68 -20.04
C ILE A 220 22.94 2.43 -18.66
N LEU A 221 24.26 2.65 -18.55
CA LEU A 221 24.93 2.82 -17.26
C LEU A 221 24.46 4.13 -16.59
N PRO A 222 23.92 4.09 -15.34
CA PRO A 222 23.40 5.28 -14.68
C PRO A 222 24.41 6.44 -14.67
N GLY A 223 23.95 7.66 -14.98
CA GLY A 223 24.78 8.86 -14.99
C GLY A 223 25.49 9.18 -16.31
N THR A 224 25.38 8.33 -17.33
CA THR A 224 26.06 8.52 -18.63
C THR A 224 25.14 9.11 -19.71
N ASP A 225 24.00 9.66 -19.33
CA ASP A 225 22.96 10.17 -20.23
C ASP A 225 23.47 11.28 -21.18
N VAL A 226 24.29 12.21 -20.66
CA VAL A 226 24.89 13.29 -21.47
C VAL A 226 25.78 12.71 -22.58
N ILE A 227 26.55 11.68 -22.26
CA ILE A 227 27.43 10.99 -23.21
C ILE A 227 26.59 10.34 -24.32
N LEU A 228 25.50 9.67 -23.95
CA LEU A 228 24.60 9.03 -24.91
C LEU A 228 23.98 10.06 -25.87
N PHE A 229 23.40 11.14 -25.35
CA PHE A 229 22.75 12.14 -26.20
C PHE A 229 23.76 12.89 -27.08
N ASN A 230 24.96 13.18 -26.58
CA ASN A 230 26.04 13.73 -27.39
C ASN A 230 26.49 12.75 -28.51
N ALA A 231 26.51 11.45 -28.23
CA ALA A 231 26.82 10.43 -29.24
C ALA A 231 25.76 10.36 -30.35
N ILE A 232 24.48 10.45 -29.98
CA ILE A 232 23.36 10.55 -30.93
C ILE A 232 23.47 11.84 -31.76
N ALA A 233 23.70 12.99 -31.10
CA ALA A 233 23.90 14.28 -31.75
C ALA A 233 25.05 14.24 -32.77
N ARG A 234 26.20 13.68 -32.37
CA ARG A 234 27.37 13.49 -33.25
C ARG A 234 26.99 12.72 -34.50
N TRP A 235 26.31 11.58 -34.35
CA TRP A 235 25.91 10.75 -35.48
C TRP A 235 24.96 11.49 -36.43
N LEU A 236 23.97 12.22 -35.89
CA LEU A 236 23.04 13.03 -36.68
C LEU A 236 23.78 14.09 -37.51
N ILE A 237 24.78 14.75 -36.93
CA ILE A 237 25.61 15.76 -37.60
C ILE A 237 26.49 15.10 -38.69
N GLU A 238 27.21 14.02 -38.35
CA GLU A 238 28.09 13.29 -39.29
C GLU A 238 27.32 12.74 -40.51
N LYS A 239 26.09 12.25 -40.28
CA LYS A 239 25.23 11.70 -41.34
C LYS A 239 24.33 12.74 -42.02
N LYS A 240 24.52 14.02 -41.71
CA LYS A 240 23.76 15.14 -42.30
C LYS A 240 22.24 14.98 -42.13
N LYS A 241 21.81 14.41 -41.00
CA LYS A 241 20.40 14.22 -40.59
C LYS A 241 19.87 15.35 -39.70
N ILE A 242 20.43 16.55 -39.87
CA ILE A 242 20.06 17.76 -39.12
C ILE A 242 19.28 18.73 -40.02
N ASP A 243 18.39 19.53 -39.43
CA ASP A 243 17.66 20.59 -40.13
C ASP A 243 18.50 21.87 -40.19
N LYS A 244 19.34 21.98 -41.23
CA LYS A 244 20.24 23.12 -41.42
C LYS A 244 19.51 24.46 -41.56
N ASN A 245 18.32 24.45 -42.15
CA ASN A 245 17.55 25.67 -42.37
C ASN A 245 16.97 26.16 -41.04
N PHE A 246 16.40 25.26 -40.25
CA PHE A 246 15.93 25.59 -38.91
C PHE A 246 17.08 26.11 -38.02
N ILE A 247 18.21 25.39 -37.99
CA ILE A 247 19.37 25.78 -37.19
C ILE A 247 19.84 27.19 -37.55
N LYS A 248 20.01 27.49 -38.84
CA LYS A 248 20.49 28.80 -39.30
C LYS A 248 19.54 29.95 -38.93
N ASN A 249 18.23 29.74 -39.10
CA ASN A 249 17.25 30.83 -39.06
C ASN A 249 16.66 31.04 -37.66
N HIS A 250 16.47 29.96 -36.89
CA HIS A 250 15.68 29.96 -35.66
C HIS A 250 16.48 29.60 -34.41
N THR A 251 17.78 29.33 -34.53
CA THR A 251 18.62 28.96 -33.39
C THR A 251 19.89 29.80 -33.25
N ALA A 252 20.48 29.76 -32.06
CA ALA A 252 21.80 30.29 -31.74
C ALA A 252 22.68 29.22 -31.07
N ASN A 253 24.00 29.45 -31.03
CA ASN A 253 24.99 28.62 -30.31
C ASN A 253 25.18 27.16 -30.78
N PHE A 254 24.86 26.85 -32.04
CA PHE A 254 25.01 25.50 -32.61
C PHE A 254 26.46 24.95 -32.51
N GLU A 255 27.48 25.78 -32.78
CA GLU A 255 28.87 25.30 -32.81
C GLU A 255 29.34 24.78 -31.44
N ALA A 256 28.94 25.41 -30.33
CA ALA A 256 29.28 24.91 -28.99
C ALA A 256 28.66 23.52 -28.70
N CYS A 257 27.42 23.29 -29.13
CA CYS A 257 26.78 21.97 -29.04
C CYS A 257 27.51 20.93 -29.89
N LYS A 258 27.90 21.30 -31.11
CA LYS A 258 28.65 20.43 -32.01
C LYS A 258 30.03 20.09 -31.44
N GLU A 259 30.78 21.06 -30.93
CA GLU A 259 32.06 20.81 -30.25
C GLU A 259 31.89 19.83 -29.09
N SER A 260 30.87 20.02 -28.24
CA SER A 260 30.54 19.10 -27.16
C SER A 260 30.22 17.68 -27.65
N ALA A 261 29.45 17.55 -28.74
CA ALA A 261 29.08 16.25 -29.30
C ALA A 261 30.30 15.49 -29.88
N PHE A 262 31.30 16.21 -30.37
CA PHE A 262 32.48 15.62 -31.02
C PHE A 262 33.63 15.31 -30.05
N GLN A 263 33.53 15.64 -28.77
CA GLN A 263 34.57 15.36 -27.76
C GLN A 263 34.90 13.86 -27.61
N LEU A 264 33.92 12.99 -27.84
CA LEU A 264 34.11 11.54 -27.79
C LEU A 264 33.81 10.93 -29.15
N SER A 265 34.60 9.91 -29.51
CA SER A 265 34.23 9.02 -30.62
C SER A 265 32.98 8.23 -30.27
N LEU A 266 32.22 7.82 -31.28
CA LEU A 266 30.99 7.04 -31.07
C LEU A 266 31.27 5.71 -30.32
N ARG A 267 32.41 5.06 -30.60
CA ARG A 267 32.83 3.83 -29.92
C ARG A 267 33.13 4.06 -28.44
N LYS A 268 33.94 5.08 -28.14
CA LYS A 268 34.27 5.44 -26.74
C LYS A 268 33.03 5.85 -25.94
N ALA A 269 32.08 6.54 -26.58
CA ALA A 269 30.81 6.88 -25.96
C ALA A 269 29.97 5.63 -25.66
N ALA A 270 29.88 4.68 -26.60
CA ALA A 270 29.21 3.39 -26.40
C ALA A 270 29.80 2.61 -25.22
N ASP A 271 31.13 2.50 -25.16
CA ASP A 271 31.85 1.83 -24.08
C ASP A 271 31.52 2.46 -22.71
N LEU A 272 31.58 3.80 -22.63
CA LEU A 272 31.27 4.54 -21.39
C LEU A 272 29.80 4.41 -20.98
N CYS A 273 28.87 4.39 -21.94
CA CYS A 273 27.44 4.20 -21.68
C CYS A 273 27.07 2.75 -21.36
N GLY A 274 27.97 1.79 -21.63
CA GLY A 274 27.68 0.36 -21.53
C GLY A 274 26.60 -0.09 -22.52
N ILE A 275 26.56 0.52 -23.70
CA ILE A 275 25.60 0.28 -24.78
C ILE A 275 26.36 -0.09 -26.06
N ASP A 276 25.87 -1.07 -26.81
CA ASP A 276 26.40 -1.39 -28.13
C ASP A 276 26.34 -0.17 -29.07
N VAL A 277 27.46 0.12 -29.75
CA VAL A 277 27.56 1.23 -30.70
C VAL A 277 26.50 1.15 -31.81
N GLU A 278 26.10 -0.05 -32.24
CA GLU A 278 25.04 -0.24 -33.23
C GLU A 278 23.67 0.20 -32.71
N ASN A 279 23.40 -0.02 -31.41
CA ASN A 279 22.15 0.45 -30.80
C ASN A 279 22.11 1.98 -30.71
N ILE A 280 23.24 2.64 -30.44
CA ILE A 280 23.33 4.11 -30.51
C ILE A 280 23.08 4.60 -31.94
N ARG A 281 23.70 3.96 -32.95
CA ARG A 281 23.47 4.27 -34.37
C ARG A 281 22.01 4.09 -34.76
N LYS A 282 21.38 3.01 -34.32
CA LYS A 282 19.97 2.69 -34.59
C LYS A 282 19.03 3.72 -33.97
N ALA A 283 19.28 4.14 -32.72
CA ALA A 283 18.53 5.21 -32.08
C ALA A 283 18.66 6.53 -32.86
N ALA A 284 19.88 6.92 -33.23
CA ALA A 284 20.13 8.12 -34.01
C ALA A 284 19.50 8.05 -35.43
N GLN A 285 19.46 6.86 -36.03
CA GLN A 285 18.79 6.63 -37.32
C GLN A 285 17.28 6.78 -37.22
N TYR A 286 16.64 6.21 -36.19
CA TYR A 286 15.21 6.39 -35.95
C TYR A 286 14.84 7.85 -35.74
N ILE A 287 15.62 8.58 -34.94
CA ILE A 287 15.40 10.02 -34.71
C ILE A 287 15.62 10.83 -36.00
N GLY A 288 16.73 10.59 -36.71
CA GLY A 288 17.07 11.34 -37.93
C GLY A 288 16.17 11.04 -39.13
N ASN A 289 15.39 9.96 -39.11
CA ASN A 289 14.41 9.61 -40.14
C ASN A 289 12.97 10.02 -39.78
N ALA A 290 12.73 10.41 -38.53
CA ALA A 290 11.40 10.79 -38.05
C ALA A 290 10.91 12.06 -38.75
N LYS A 291 9.64 12.08 -39.16
CA LYS A 291 8.97 13.31 -39.61
C LYS A 291 8.53 14.14 -38.41
N ALA A 292 8.13 13.49 -37.32
CA ALA A 292 7.57 14.11 -36.13
C ALA A 292 8.11 13.40 -34.88
N PHE A 293 9.04 14.04 -34.18
CA PHE A 293 9.80 13.43 -33.08
C PHE A 293 9.47 14.06 -31.72
N ILE A 294 9.08 13.21 -30.76
CA ILE A 294 8.87 13.60 -29.37
C ILE A 294 9.95 12.96 -28.48
N SER A 295 10.64 13.78 -27.70
CA SER A 295 11.43 13.30 -26.57
C SER A 295 10.62 13.45 -25.28
N MET A 296 10.51 12.38 -24.50
CA MET A 296 9.77 12.33 -23.24
C MET A 296 10.71 11.94 -22.11
N TRP A 297 10.74 12.70 -21.02
CA TRP A 297 11.60 12.37 -19.88
C TRP A 297 11.02 12.78 -18.53
N THR A 298 11.61 12.28 -17.44
CA THR A 298 11.23 12.66 -16.08
C THR A 298 12.40 12.42 -15.11
N MET A 299 12.12 11.86 -13.93
CA MET A 299 13.03 11.72 -12.79
C MET A 299 14.39 11.06 -13.08
N GLY A 300 14.51 10.14 -14.05
CA GLY A 300 15.80 9.51 -14.37
C GLY A 300 16.85 10.50 -14.89
N LEU A 301 16.40 11.61 -15.49
CA LEU A 301 17.26 12.71 -15.91
C LEU A 301 17.28 13.83 -14.88
N ASN A 302 16.12 14.18 -14.32
CA ASN A 302 15.98 15.36 -13.47
C ASN A 302 16.64 15.18 -12.10
N GLN A 303 16.46 14.03 -11.45
CA GLN A 303 16.96 13.75 -10.10
C GLN A 303 18.42 13.28 -10.15
N SER A 304 19.30 14.21 -10.55
CA SER A 304 20.72 13.98 -10.75
C SER A 304 21.56 15.21 -10.41
N VAL A 305 22.77 15.02 -9.88
CA VAL A 305 23.76 16.12 -9.67
C VAL A 305 24.20 16.85 -10.95
N ILE A 306 23.89 16.31 -12.13
CA ILE A 306 24.11 16.95 -13.42
C ILE A 306 22.82 17.03 -14.24
N GLY A 307 21.67 17.08 -13.56
CA GLY A 307 20.34 17.02 -14.18
C GLY A 307 20.12 18.08 -15.25
N VAL A 308 20.63 19.31 -15.06
CA VAL A 308 20.52 20.37 -16.10
C VAL A 308 21.30 19.99 -17.36
N SER A 309 22.51 19.44 -17.21
CA SER A 309 23.34 18.98 -18.34
C SER A 309 22.66 17.85 -19.11
N LYS A 310 21.99 16.92 -18.42
CA LYS A 310 21.21 15.84 -19.06
C LYS A 310 20.03 16.39 -19.86
N ASN A 311 19.29 17.33 -19.27
CA ASN A 311 18.12 17.94 -19.91
C ASN A 311 18.51 18.68 -21.20
N VAL A 312 19.51 19.56 -21.15
CA VAL A 312 19.92 20.31 -22.35
C VAL A 312 20.52 19.41 -23.43
N ALA A 313 21.26 18.36 -23.06
CA ALA A 313 21.79 17.39 -24.01
C ALA A 313 20.67 16.66 -24.78
N LEU A 314 19.60 16.26 -24.09
CA LEU A 314 18.42 15.66 -24.72
C LEU A 314 17.68 16.67 -25.62
N MET A 315 17.41 17.87 -25.11
CA MET A 315 16.66 18.91 -25.84
C MET A 315 17.38 19.37 -27.11
N ASN A 316 18.72 19.38 -27.10
CA ASN A 316 19.52 19.70 -28.30
C ASN A 316 19.19 18.75 -29.47
N LEU A 317 18.79 17.49 -29.22
CA LEU A 317 18.39 16.58 -30.28
C LEU A 317 17.16 17.11 -31.04
N SER A 318 16.15 17.62 -30.32
CA SER A 318 14.98 18.25 -30.92
C SER A 318 15.37 19.46 -31.78
N LEU A 319 16.29 20.32 -31.31
CA LEU A 319 16.78 21.46 -32.10
C LEU A 319 17.59 21.03 -33.33
N LEU A 320 18.47 20.03 -33.20
CA LEU A 320 19.27 19.50 -34.31
C LEU A 320 18.39 19.03 -35.47
N THR A 321 17.25 18.42 -35.14
CA THR A 321 16.30 17.91 -36.13
C THR A 321 15.18 18.91 -36.50
N GLY A 322 15.17 20.10 -35.90
CA GLY A 322 14.10 21.09 -36.12
C GLY A 322 12.73 20.63 -35.63
N GLN A 323 12.67 19.81 -34.58
CA GLN A 323 11.48 19.14 -34.05
C GLN A 323 10.96 19.89 -32.82
N ILE A 324 10.57 21.17 -33.00
CA ILE A 324 9.96 22.05 -32.01
C ILE A 324 9.06 23.06 -32.73
N GLY A 325 7.93 23.44 -32.11
CA GLY A 325 6.96 24.34 -32.75
C GLY A 325 6.21 23.71 -33.93
N LYS A 326 6.18 22.38 -34.02
CA LYS A 326 5.57 21.63 -35.12
C LYS A 326 4.59 20.57 -34.58
N PRO A 327 3.52 20.23 -35.31
CA PRO A 327 2.64 19.13 -34.92
C PRO A 327 3.39 17.80 -34.83
N GLY A 328 3.10 17.03 -33.77
CA GLY A 328 3.72 15.74 -33.50
C GLY A 328 5.16 15.81 -32.97
N ALA A 329 5.64 16.99 -32.59
CA ALA A 329 7.06 17.20 -32.32
C ALA A 329 7.33 18.09 -31.11
N GLY A 330 8.36 17.71 -30.33
CA GLY A 330 8.92 18.59 -29.32
C GLY A 330 9.50 17.89 -28.10
N PRO A 331 10.31 18.61 -27.32
CA PRO A 331 10.78 18.14 -26.03
C PRO A 331 9.67 18.24 -24.98
N PHE A 332 9.33 17.10 -24.37
CA PHE A 332 8.24 16.96 -23.43
C PHE A 332 8.62 16.36 -22.07
N SER A 333 8.81 17.22 -21.07
CA SER A 333 9.02 16.77 -19.69
C SER A 333 7.71 16.33 -19.05
N LEU A 334 7.66 15.09 -18.58
CA LEU A 334 6.50 14.53 -17.89
C LEU A 334 6.46 15.00 -16.44
N THR A 335 5.48 15.86 -16.13
CA THR A 335 5.33 16.40 -14.77
C THR A 335 4.82 15.32 -13.82
N GLY A 336 5.49 15.18 -12.67
CA GLY A 336 5.14 14.17 -11.67
C GLY A 336 3.82 14.47 -10.97
N GLN A 337 3.74 15.60 -10.26
CA GLN A 337 2.63 16.00 -9.40
C GLN A 337 1.52 16.75 -10.16
N PRO A 338 0.28 16.78 -9.64
CA PRO A 338 -0.89 17.15 -10.44
C PRO A 338 -0.90 18.63 -10.83
N ASN A 339 -0.31 19.50 -9.99
CA ASN A 339 -0.25 20.94 -10.19
C ASN A 339 1.15 21.52 -9.98
N ALA A 340 2.19 20.73 -10.24
CA ALA A 340 3.56 21.26 -10.17
C ALA A 340 3.83 22.33 -11.23
N MET A 341 3.03 22.42 -12.30
CA MET A 341 3.12 23.52 -13.27
C MET A 341 2.47 24.81 -12.75
N GLY A 342 1.26 24.73 -12.17
CA GLY A 342 0.60 25.88 -11.54
C GLY A 342 1.44 26.53 -10.44
N GLY A 343 2.15 25.72 -9.64
CA GLY A 343 3.10 26.23 -8.65
C GLY A 343 4.28 27.01 -9.26
N ARG A 344 4.70 26.70 -10.49
CA ARG A 344 5.79 27.41 -11.18
C ARG A 344 5.29 28.70 -11.84
N GLU A 345 4.09 28.68 -12.41
CA GLU A 345 3.39 29.85 -12.98
C GLU A 345 3.28 30.99 -11.97
N VAL A 346 2.93 30.65 -10.72
CA VAL A 346 2.77 31.63 -9.64
C VAL A 346 4.04 31.88 -8.81
N GLY A 347 5.18 31.29 -9.20
CA GLY A 347 6.48 31.57 -8.58
C GLY A 347 6.76 30.90 -7.23
N GLY A 348 6.12 29.75 -6.95
CA GLY A 348 6.18 28.99 -5.69
C GLY A 348 7.50 28.29 -5.36
N MET A 349 8.63 28.85 -5.80
CA MET A 349 9.99 28.34 -5.60
C MET A 349 10.92 29.47 -5.15
N ALA A 350 11.99 29.12 -4.44
CA ALA A 350 12.85 30.10 -3.76
C ALA A 350 13.53 31.10 -4.71
N ASN A 351 13.65 30.73 -5.99
CA ASN A 351 14.31 31.49 -7.04
C ASN A 351 13.37 32.00 -8.16
N LEU A 352 12.06 31.73 -8.09
CA LEU A 352 11.08 32.14 -9.11
C LEU A 352 10.28 33.37 -8.66
N LEU A 353 9.68 34.11 -9.58
CA LEU A 353 8.69 35.15 -9.28
C LEU A 353 7.40 34.84 -10.06
N ALA A 354 6.27 35.34 -9.59
CA ALA A 354 4.96 35.06 -10.19
C ALA A 354 4.87 35.57 -11.63
N ALA A 355 4.00 34.96 -12.43
CA ALA A 355 3.79 35.27 -13.85
C ALA A 355 5.08 35.18 -14.70
N HIS A 356 5.89 34.15 -14.42
CA HIS A 356 7.20 33.90 -15.06
C HIS A 356 8.20 35.06 -14.97
N ARG A 357 7.93 36.04 -14.13
CA ARG A 357 8.87 37.13 -13.87
C ARG A 357 10.16 36.59 -13.24
N GLU A 358 11.24 37.33 -13.47
CA GLU A 358 12.57 36.96 -13.00
C GLU A 358 12.90 37.64 -11.68
N LEU A 359 13.19 36.85 -10.65
CA LEU A 359 13.58 37.36 -9.33
C LEU A 359 14.85 38.22 -9.39
N SER A 360 15.81 37.88 -10.25
CA SER A 360 17.06 38.64 -10.44
C SER A 360 16.84 39.98 -11.13
N ASN A 361 15.71 40.20 -11.80
CA ASN A 361 15.44 41.43 -12.54
C ASN A 361 14.76 42.47 -11.62
N PRO A 362 15.37 43.65 -11.40
CA PRO A 362 14.81 44.67 -10.51
C PRO A 362 13.48 45.25 -10.98
N LEU A 363 13.24 45.35 -12.30
CA LEU A 363 11.97 45.85 -12.84
C LEU A 363 10.84 44.85 -12.56
N HIS A 364 11.10 43.57 -12.79
CA HIS A 364 10.18 42.49 -12.49
C HIS A 364 9.80 42.42 -11.00
N ARG A 365 10.79 42.54 -10.10
CA ARG A 365 10.52 42.62 -8.65
C ARG A 365 9.64 43.82 -8.31
N LYS A 366 9.95 44.98 -8.88
CA LYS A 366 9.18 46.21 -8.66
C LYS A 366 7.73 46.06 -9.14
N GLU A 367 7.51 45.57 -10.36
CA GLU A 367 6.19 45.32 -10.94
C GLU A 367 5.32 44.45 -10.02
N VAL A 368 5.83 43.29 -9.61
CA VAL A 368 5.10 42.36 -8.75
C VAL A 368 4.86 42.94 -7.36
N SER A 369 5.86 43.60 -6.76
CA SER A 369 5.72 44.24 -5.45
C SER A 369 4.67 45.37 -5.45
N GLN A 370 4.64 46.18 -6.50
CA GLN A 370 3.68 47.27 -6.67
C GLN A 370 2.26 46.74 -6.90
N PHE A 371 2.12 45.68 -7.69
CA PHE A 371 0.83 45.03 -7.92
C PHE A 371 0.25 44.47 -6.62
N TRP A 372 1.07 43.79 -5.80
CA TRP A 372 0.61 43.26 -4.51
C TRP A 372 0.42 44.30 -3.40
N GLY A 373 1.07 45.47 -3.51
CA GLY A 373 1.01 46.52 -2.49
C GLY A 373 1.80 46.22 -1.20
N GLY A 374 2.78 45.30 -1.28
CA GLY A 374 3.58 44.82 -0.15
C GLY A 374 4.94 45.52 0.02
N LYS A 375 5.87 44.83 0.69
CA LYS A 375 7.29 45.19 0.80
C LYS A 375 8.02 45.00 -0.53
N GLU A 376 9.18 45.63 -0.66
CA GLU A 376 10.10 45.31 -1.76
C GLU A 376 10.55 43.85 -1.67
N ILE A 377 10.45 43.13 -2.79
CA ILE A 377 10.88 41.74 -2.90
C ILE A 377 12.40 41.68 -2.94
N GLN A 378 13.00 40.80 -2.16
CA GLN A 378 14.46 40.67 -2.08
C GLN A 378 15.05 40.10 -3.38
N PRO A 379 16.22 40.58 -3.85
CA PRO A 379 16.88 40.03 -5.04
C PRO A 379 17.52 38.66 -4.81
N LYS A 380 17.88 38.36 -3.56
CA LYS A 380 18.56 37.11 -3.19
C LYS A 380 17.56 35.95 -3.13
N PRO A 381 17.80 34.83 -3.84
CA PRO A 381 16.99 33.63 -3.68
C PRO A 381 16.94 33.15 -2.22
N GLY A 382 15.80 32.61 -1.81
CA GLY A 382 15.66 31.97 -0.50
C GLY A 382 16.36 30.62 -0.44
N TYR A 383 16.24 29.94 0.71
CA TYR A 383 16.68 28.55 0.84
C TYR A 383 15.83 27.63 -0.04
N THR A 384 16.49 26.78 -0.84
CA THR A 384 15.80 25.71 -1.58
C THR A 384 15.34 24.58 -0.66
N ALA A 385 14.52 23.66 -1.16
CA ALA A 385 13.89 22.61 -0.38
C ALA A 385 14.87 21.86 0.53
N THR A 386 16.04 21.44 0.05
CA THR A 386 17.07 20.78 0.89
C THR A 386 17.74 21.76 1.85
N GLU A 387 18.12 22.95 1.36
CA GLU A 387 18.76 23.98 2.16
C GLU A 387 17.87 24.50 3.31
N MET A 388 16.54 24.44 3.18
CA MET A 388 15.61 24.78 4.27
C MET A 388 15.80 23.85 5.46
N PHE A 389 15.94 22.54 5.25
CA PHE A 389 16.16 21.59 6.34
C PHE A 389 17.59 21.68 6.88
N ASP A 390 18.57 22.03 6.05
CA ASP A 390 19.92 22.37 6.53
C ASP A 390 19.91 23.62 7.42
N ALA A 391 19.11 24.63 7.05
CA ALA A 391 18.93 25.84 7.82
C ALA A 391 18.20 25.58 9.14
N LEU A 392 17.22 24.68 9.17
CA LEU A 392 16.57 24.22 10.41
C LEU A 392 17.52 23.43 11.30
N GLU A 393 18.27 22.47 10.75
CA GLU A 393 19.21 21.65 11.52
C GLU A 393 20.31 22.51 12.16
N SER A 394 20.87 23.47 11.40
CA SER A 394 21.87 24.44 11.88
C SER A 394 21.30 25.58 12.72
N GLY A 395 19.97 25.70 12.80
CA GLY A 395 19.29 26.78 13.53
C GLY A 395 19.36 28.16 12.86
N ARG A 396 19.75 28.27 11.59
CA ARG A 396 19.63 29.52 10.81
C ARG A 396 18.16 29.88 10.52
N MET A 397 17.35 28.87 10.22
CA MET A 397 15.90 28.99 10.16
C MET A 397 15.30 28.42 11.46
N LYS A 398 14.26 29.08 11.99
CA LYS A 398 13.64 28.79 13.29
C LYS A 398 12.26 28.18 13.14
N ALA A 399 11.48 28.59 12.14
CA ALA A 399 10.15 28.03 11.92
C ALA A 399 9.97 27.57 10.48
N VAL A 400 9.18 26.52 10.30
CA VAL A 400 8.77 26.03 8.99
C VAL A 400 7.28 25.73 8.99
N TRP A 401 6.60 26.13 7.92
CA TRP A 401 5.23 25.73 7.65
C TRP A 401 5.21 24.77 6.47
N ILE A 402 4.76 23.54 6.71
CA ILE A 402 4.74 22.45 5.75
C ILE A 402 3.30 22.25 5.27
N ILE A 403 3.06 22.37 3.96
CA ILE A 403 1.71 22.32 3.37
C ILE A 403 1.60 21.19 2.35
N CYS A 404 0.61 20.31 2.53
CA CYS A 404 0.24 19.26 1.57
C CYS A 404 1.40 18.32 1.16
N THR A 405 2.37 18.07 2.05
CA THR A 405 3.54 17.22 1.76
C THR A 405 4.14 16.57 3.02
N ASN A 406 4.93 15.50 2.81
CA ASN A 406 5.48 14.67 3.88
C ASN A 406 7.02 14.55 3.75
N PRO A 407 7.80 15.59 4.12
CA PRO A 407 9.26 15.58 4.05
C PRO A 407 9.90 14.49 4.90
N ALA A 408 9.26 14.04 5.97
CA ALA A 408 9.73 12.92 6.80
C ALA A 408 9.77 11.56 6.06
N VAL A 409 9.35 11.51 4.79
CA VAL A 409 9.49 10.34 3.91
C VAL A 409 10.09 10.73 2.56
N SER A 410 9.71 11.87 1.98
CA SER A 410 10.03 12.20 0.57
C SER A 410 11.36 12.92 0.35
N MET A 411 11.95 13.54 1.37
CA MET A 411 13.23 14.23 1.25
C MET A 411 14.40 13.24 1.24
N PRO A 412 15.55 13.56 0.62
CA PRO A 412 16.75 12.73 0.73
C PRO A 412 17.32 12.79 2.15
N ASN A 413 18.10 11.78 2.54
CA ASN A 413 18.75 11.71 3.86
C ASN A 413 17.76 11.98 5.01
N VAL A 414 16.69 11.18 5.08
CA VAL A 414 15.54 11.46 5.96
C VAL A 414 15.92 11.58 7.44
N HIS A 415 16.96 10.88 7.90
CA HIS A 415 17.45 11.03 9.28
C HIS A 415 17.88 12.48 9.59
N LYS A 416 18.48 13.19 8.63
CA LYS A 416 18.79 14.62 8.74
C LYS A 416 17.54 15.47 8.85
N VAL A 417 16.52 15.17 8.05
CA VAL A 417 15.24 15.87 8.04
C VAL A 417 14.50 15.69 9.37
N GLU A 418 14.50 14.48 9.94
CA GLU A 418 13.91 14.25 11.26
C GLU A 418 14.64 15.03 12.36
N ARG A 419 15.98 15.13 12.30
CA ARG A 419 16.76 15.99 13.22
C ARG A 419 16.45 17.47 13.01
N ALA A 420 16.35 17.92 11.77
CA ALA A 420 16.00 19.29 11.42
C ALA A 420 14.63 19.70 11.99
N LEU A 421 13.61 18.86 11.82
CA LEU A 421 12.27 19.09 12.38
C LEU A 421 12.28 19.07 13.92
N LYS A 422 13.05 18.15 14.52
CA LYS A 422 13.29 18.14 15.98
C LYS A 422 14.09 19.36 16.46
N ASN A 423 14.89 20.01 15.63
CA ASN A 423 15.69 21.18 16.01
C ASN A 423 14.97 22.51 15.78
N ALA A 424 13.96 22.57 14.89
CA ALA A 424 13.16 23.75 14.64
C ALA A 424 12.59 24.33 15.96
N ASN A 425 12.30 25.62 16.04
CA ASN A 425 11.61 26.20 17.20
C ASN A 425 10.09 26.06 17.08
N PHE A 426 9.57 26.03 15.85
CA PHE A 426 8.14 25.91 15.59
C PHE A 426 7.88 25.23 14.24
N VAL A 427 7.14 24.13 14.24
CA VAL A 427 6.74 23.40 13.03
C VAL A 427 5.22 23.47 12.88
N VAL A 428 4.75 24.10 11.80
CA VAL A 428 3.34 24.07 11.41
C VAL A 428 3.17 23.03 10.31
N VAL A 429 2.19 22.14 10.46
CA VAL A 429 1.83 21.16 9.44
C VAL A 429 0.38 21.38 9.03
N GLN A 430 0.14 21.57 7.75
CA GLN A 430 -1.17 21.69 7.15
C GLN A 430 -1.36 20.52 6.19
N ASP A 431 -2.19 19.56 6.61
CA ASP A 431 -2.39 18.29 5.93
C ASP A 431 -3.85 17.84 6.11
N ILE A 432 -4.25 16.81 5.37
CA ILE A 432 -5.58 16.22 5.47
C ILE A 432 -5.57 14.97 6.38
N SER A 433 -4.41 14.38 6.65
CA SER A 433 -4.29 13.03 7.23
C SER A 433 -3.27 12.91 8.34
N HIS A 434 -3.67 12.27 9.44
CA HIS A 434 -2.79 11.87 10.55
C HIS A 434 -1.77 10.79 10.17
N ASN A 435 -1.99 10.08 9.06
CA ASN A 435 -1.01 9.10 8.55
C ASN A 435 0.22 9.75 7.92
N SER A 436 0.22 11.07 7.71
CA SER A 436 1.41 11.81 7.30
C SER A 436 2.42 11.82 8.46
N GLU A 437 3.58 11.16 8.29
CA GLU A 437 4.61 11.05 9.33
C GLU A 437 5.16 12.40 9.81
N THR A 438 5.05 13.43 8.97
CA THR A 438 5.46 14.79 9.31
C THR A 438 4.59 15.40 10.42
N THR A 439 3.32 14.97 10.58
CA THR A 439 2.42 15.45 11.63
C THR A 439 2.95 15.16 13.03
N LYS A 440 3.76 14.11 13.21
CA LYS A 440 4.39 13.76 14.50
C LYS A 440 5.34 14.85 15.00
N PHE A 441 5.86 15.69 14.11
CA PHE A 441 6.77 16.79 14.43
C PHE A 441 6.05 18.14 14.59
N ALA A 442 4.74 18.21 14.34
CA ALA A 442 3.98 19.45 14.40
C ALA A 442 3.89 19.97 15.84
N ASP A 443 4.19 21.26 15.99
CA ASP A 443 3.80 22.07 17.15
C ASP A 443 2.38 22.63 16.96
N LEU A 444 1.99 22.86 15.70
CA LEU A 444 0.64 23.25 15.28
C LEU A 444 0.24 22.43 14.04
N LEU A 445 -0.87 21.70 14.13
CA LEU A 445 -1.45 20.90 13.06
C LEU A 445 -2.78 21.55 12.62
N LEU A 446 -2.91 21.84 11.33
CA LEU A 446 -4.06 22.54 10.75
C LEU A 446 -4.83 21.62 9.79
N PRO A 447 -6.14 21.39 9.99
CA PRO A 447 -6.94 20.52 9.14
C PRO A 447 -7.27 21.21 7.81
N ALA A 448 -6.77 20.66 6.71
CA ALA A 448 -7.04 21.16 5.37
C ALA A 448 -8.20 20.39 4.69
N ALA A 449 -8.89 21.05 3.76
CA ALA A 449 -9.86 20.43 2.87
C ALA A 449 -9.16 19.64 1.73
N GLY A 450 -9.67 18.45 1.44
CA GLY A 450 -9.17 17.53 0.42
C GLY A 450 -9.78 17.71 -0.97
N TRP A 451 -9.51 16.77 -1.88
CA TRP A 451 -10.13 16.74 -3.20
C TRP A 451 -11.66 16.61 -3.09
N LEU A 452 -12.42 17.38 -3.87
CA LEU A 452 -13.87 17.61 -3.80
C LEU A 452 -14.39 18.43 -2.61
N GLU A 453 -13.58 18.67 -1.59
CA GLU A 453 -13.99 19.45 -0.40
C GLU A 453 -13.70 20.96 -0.56
N LYS A 454 -12.88 21.30 -1.56
CA LYS A 454 -12.48 22.66 -1.93
C LYS A 454 -12.52 22.85 -3.45
N GLU A 455 -12.50 24.11 -3.87
CA GLU A 455 -12.44 24.50 -5.27
C GLU A 455 -11.17 25.26 -5.60
N GLY A 456 -10.75 25.16 -6.87
CA GLY A 456 -9.63 25.92 -7.42
C GLY A 456 -9.13 25.37 -8.74
N THR A 457 -7.94 25.76 -9.16
CA THR A 457 -7.40 25.37 -10.47
C THR A 457 -6.13 24.53 -10.37
N MET A 458 -5.92 23.68 -11.37
CA MET A 458 -4.65 23.00 -11.60
C MET A 458 -4.22 23.07 -13.07
N THR A 459 -2.91 23.13 -13.28
CA THR A 459 -2.25 23.10 -14.58
C THR A 459 -1.44 21.81 -14.76
N ASN A 460 -1.74 21.05 -15.82
CA ASN A 460 -1.10 19.77 -16.11
C ASN A 460 0.21 19.91 -16.92
N SER A 461 0.82 18.78 -17.33
CA SER A 461 2.11 18.77 -18.06
C SER A 461 2.08 19.49 -19.42
N GLU A 462 0.92 19.58 -20.08
CA GLU A 462 0.78 20.24 -21.39
C GLU A 462 0.25 21.68 -21.27
N ARG A 463 0.38 22.31 -20.09
CA ARG A 463 -0.08 23.69 -19.80
C ARG A 463 -1.60 23.85 -19.72
N ARG A 464 -2.35 22.75 -19.65
CA ARG A 464 -3.81 22.80 -19.61
C ARG A 464 -4.31 23.10 -18.20
N ILE A 465 -4.97 24.24 -18.05
CA ILE A 465 -5.64 24.72 -16.84
C ILE A 465 -7.05 24.14 -16.78
N SER A 466 -7.42 23.60 -15.62
CA SER A 466 -8.75 23.06 -15.35
C SER A 466 -9.26 23.44 -13.97
N LEU A 467 -10.58 23.61 -13.86
CA LEU A 467 -11.27 23.86 -12.60
C LEU A 467 -11.56 22.56 -11.87
N LEU A 468 -11.32 22.56 -10.56
CA LEU A 468 -11.79 21.56 -9.61
C LEU A 468 -12.92 22.21 -8.80
N PRO A 469 -14.16 21.70 -8.87
CA PRO A 469 -15.25 22.22 -8.05
C PRO A 469 -15.25 21.61 -6.64
N LYS A 470 -15.83 22.35 -5.68
CA LYS A 470 -16.31 21.78 -4.43
C LYS A 470 -17.61 20.99 -4.70
N VAL A 471 -17.64 19.72 -4.29
CA VAL A 471 -18.78 18.79 -4.48
C VAL A 471 -19.30 18.25 -3.15
N ILE A 472 -18.43 18.08 -2.17
CA ILE A 472 -18.78 17.60 -0.82
C ILE A 472 -18.28 18.59 0.24
N ASP A 473 -18.78 18.48 1.46
CA ASP A 473 -18.26 19.24 2.59
C ASP A 473 -17.04 18.56 3.21
N ALA A 474 -16.10 19.39 3.69
CA ALA A 474 -14.94 18.91 4.42
C ALA A 474 -15.37 18.34 5.79
N PRO A 475 -14.76 17.24 6.27
CA PRO A 475 -15.13 16.65 7.55
C PRO A 475 -14.65 17.52 8.73
N GLY A 476 -15.47 17.60 9.78
CA GLY A 476 -15.13 18.36 10.99
C GLY A 476 -15.13 19.88 10.76
N GLU A 477 -14.07 20.55 11.20
CA GLU A 477 -13.82 21.98 11.02
C GLU A 477 -12.72 22.25 9.99
N ALA A 478 -12.41 21.28 9.11
CA ALA A 478 -11.43 21.45 8.04
C ALA A 478 -11.89 22.54 7.06
N ILE A 479 -10.97 23.41 6.63
CA ILE A 479 -11.25 24.50 5.67
C ILE A 479 -10.25 24.47 4.50
N PRO A 480 -10.58 25.08 3.35
CA PRO A 480 -9.67 25.14 2.20
C PRO A 480 -8.31 25.77 2.55
N ASP A 481 -7.22 25.25 1.99
CA ASP A 481 -5.87 25.76 2.24
C ASP A 481 -5.74 27.26 1.92
N ALA A 482 -6.42 27.73 0.87
CA ALA A 482 -6.46 29.15 0.51
C ALA A 482 -7.03 30.02 1.65
N GLU A 483 -8.10 29.54 2.31
CA GLU A 483 -8.69 30.23 3.44
C GLU A 483 -7.77 30.28 4.65
N ILE A 484 -7.08 29.16 4.93
CA ILE A 484 -6.08 29.11 6.02
C ILE A 484 -5.01 30.19 5.82
N LEU A 485 -4.53 30.34 4.58
CA LEU A 485 -3.45 31.25 4.23
C LEU A 485 -3.85 32.72 4.33
N TRP A 486 -5.00 33.11 3.77
CA TRP A 486 -5.44 34.51 3.87
C TRP A 486 -5.85 34.89 5.30
N ARG A 487 -6.45 33.97 6.07
CA ARG A 487 -6.79 34.24 7.48
C ARG A 487 -5.54 34.39 8.35
N PHE A 488 -4.52 33.58 8.09
CA PHE A 488 -3.21 33.76 8.72
C PHE A 488 -2.60 35.12 8.36
N ALA A 489 -2.65 35.53 7.08
CA ALA A 489 -2.16 36.83 6.64
C ALA A 489 -2.90 38.00 7.32
N GLN A 490 -4.23 37.91 7.47
CA GLN A 490 -5.04 38.88 8.21
C GLN A 490 -4.62 38.95 9.69
N LYS A 491 -4.39 37.80 10.35
CA LYS A 491 -3.89 37.74 11.74
C LYS A 491 -2.45 38.24 11.89
N MET A 492 -1.66 38.14 10.83
CA MET A 492 -0.35 38.80 10.74
C MET A 492 -0.46 40.34 10.64
N GLY A 493 -1.63 40.86 10.28
CA GLY A 493 -1.89 42.30 10.12
C GLY A 493 -1.54 42.83 8.74
N TYR A 494 -1.54 41.98 7.72
CA TYR A 494 -1.24 42.35 6.33
C TYR A 494 -2.53 42.69 5.57
N SER A 495 -2.51 43.78 4.80
CA SER A 495 -3.59 44.17 3.88
C SER A 495 -3.53 43.40 2.56
N GLY A 496 -4.61 43.40 1.78
CA GLY A 496 -4.67 42.74 0.47
C GLY A 496 -4.94 41.24 0.53
N PHE A 497 -5.52 40.76 1.63
CA PHE A 497 -5.91 39.37 1.88
C PHE A 497 -7.41 39.24 2.24
N ASP A 498 -8.21 40.27 1.98
CA ASP A 498 -9.65 40.32 2.31
C ASP A 498 -10.51 39.64 1.23
N TYR A 499 -10.11 38.44 0.83
CA TYR A 499 -10.81 37.62 -0.17
C TYR A 499 -12.07 37.01 0.42
N LYS A 500 -13.13 36.92 -0.39
CA LYS A 500 -14.40 36.27 -0.01
C LYS A 500 -14.47 34.81 -0.45
N ASN A 501 -13.74 34.45 -1.49
CA ASN A 501 -13.73 33.11 -2.09
C ASN A 501 -12.45 32.92 -2.93
N THR A 502 -12.21 31.67 -3.35
CA THR A 502 -11.01 31.31 -4.12
C THR A 502 -11.01 31.93 -5.53
N SER A 503 -12.17 32.19 -6.13
CA SER A 503 -12.23 32.83 -7.46
C SER A 503 -11.62 34.23 -7.50
N GLU A 504 -11.78 35.04 -6.43
CA GLU A 504 -11.16 36.36 -6.36
C GLU A 504 -9.62 36.28 -6.36
N VAL A 505 -9.05 35.23 -5.74
CA VAL A 505 -7.61 34.96 -5.75
C VAL A 505 -7.14 34.60 -7.15
N TYR A 506 -7.90 33.76 -7.85
CA TYR A 506 -7.58 33.38 -9.24
C TYR A 506 -7.68 34.57 -10.19
N ASP A 507 -8.70 35.43 -10.04
CA ASP A 507 -8.85 36.64 -10.85
C ASP A 507 -7.66 37.59 -10.63
N GLU A 508 -7.20 37.76 -9.39
CA GLU A 508 -5.98 38.52 -9.09
C GLU A 508 -4.74 37.92 -9.77
N HIS A 509 -4.59 36.59 -9.77
CA HIS A 509 -3.51 35.92 -10.49
C HIS A 509 -3.61 36.15 -12.00
N CYS A 510 -4.80 35.98 -12.60
CA CYS A 510 -5.04 36.23 -14.02
C CYS A 510 -4.66 37.66 -14.42
N LEU A 511 -5.04 38.64 -13.61
CA LEU A 511 -4.68 40.05 -13.80
C LEU A 511 -3.16 40.27 -13.80
N LEU A 512 -2.41 39.62 -12.91
CA LEU A 512 -0.96 39.72 -12.85
C LEU A 512 -0.27 39.13 -14.09
N THR A 513 -0.89 38.18 -14.78
CA THR A 513 -0.32 37.57 -16.01
C THR A 513 -0.52 38.41 -17.27
N LYS A 514 -1.31 39.50 -17.21
CA LYS A 514 -1.65 40.29 -18.40
C LYS A 514 -0.41 40.85 -19.09
N GLY A 515 -0.27 40.60 -20.38
CA GLY A 515 0.87 41.03 -21.18
C GLY A 515 2.17 40.24 -20.95
N THR A 516 2.10 39.10 -20.26
CA THR A 516 3.23 38.15 -20.15
C THR A 516 3.09 37.03 -21.20
N GLU A 517 4.12 36.19 -21.35
CA GLU A 517 4.06 35.06 -22.29
C GLU A 517 3.10 33.94 -21.84
N ILE A 518 2.71 33.95 -20.56
CA ILE A 518 1.72 33.01 -20.02
C ILE A 518 0.31 33.61 -19.94
N ASP A 519 0.10 34.83 -20.43
CA ASP A 519 -1.12 35.64 -20.21
C ASP A 519 -2.41 34.81 -20.23
N ILE A 520 -3.05 34.69 -19.07
CA ILE A 520 -4.33 34.02 -18.87
C ILE A 520 -5.42 35.01 -18.43
N SER A 521 -5.25 36.30 -18.67
CA SER A 521 -6.23 37.34 -18.31
C SER A 521 -7.58 37.18 -19.01
N GLY A 522 -7.67 36.33 -20.03
CA GLY A 522 -8.92 35.90 -20.66
C GLY A 522 -9.64 34.75 -19.95
N LEU A 523 -9.13 34.22 -18.83
CA LEU A 523 -9.75 33.15 -18.05
C LEU A 523 -10.41 33.67 -16.76
N SER A 524 -11.43 32.94 -16.35
CA SER A 524 -12.11 33.07 -15.05
C SER A 524 -12.68 31.71 -14.66
N TYR A 525 -13.12 31.55 -13.40
CA TYR A 525 -13.79 30.32 -12.97
C TYR A 525 -15.05 30.03 -13.77
N GLU A 526 -15.88 31.05 -14.01
CA GLU A 526 -17.10 30.91 -14.81
C GLU A 526 -16.79 30.39 -16.22
N ARG A 527 -15.71 30.89 -16.82
CA ARG A 527 -15.29 30.44 -18.13
C ARG A 527 -14.82 28.98 -18.11
N LEU A 528 -13.98 28.60 -17.14
CA LEU A 528 -13.51 27.22 -17.00
C LEU A 528 -14.66 26.24 -16.73
N LYS A 529 -15.65 26.68 -15.94
CA LYS A 529 -16.85 25.89 -15.61
C LYS A 529 -17.75 25.66 -16.82
N ASN A 530 -17.95 26.68 -17.65
CA ASN A 530 -18.91 26.66 -18.77
C ASN A 530 -18.28 26.18 -20.10
N GLU A 531 -17.01 26.51 -20.36
CA GLU A 531 -16.31 26.18 -21.61
C GLU A 531 -15.31 25.02 -21.47
N GLY A 532 -14.94 24.63 -20.24
CA GLY A 532 -14.01 23.52 -19.97
C GLY A 532 -12.58 23.98 -19.72
N SER A 533 -11.60 23.30 -20.33
CA SER A 533 -10.17 23.49 -20.02
C SER A 533 -9.41 24.18 -21.15
N PHE A 534 -8.36 24.94 -20.81
CA PHE A 534 -7.58 25.71 -21.78
C PHE A 534 -6.09 25.53 -21.58
N GLN A 535 -5.32 25.53 -22.66
CA GLN A 535 -3.87 25.62 -22.61
C GLN A 535 -3.46 27.09 -22.71
N TRP A 536 -2.62 27.54 -21.78
CA TRP A 536 -2.11 28.91 -21.82
C TRP A 536 -1.07 29.09 -22.94
N PRO A 537 -0.93 30.32 -23.49
CA PRO A 537 -1.63 31.56 -23.12
C PRO A 537 -3.10 31.66 -23.62
N VAL A 538 -3.89 32.46 -22.92
CA VAL A 538 -5.30 32.82 -23.18
C VAL A 538 -5.53 34.32 -22.88
N PRO A 539 -5.07 35.25 -23.73
CA PRO A 539 -4.99 36.69 -23.40
C PRO A 539 -6.32 37.46 -23.42
N HIS A 540 -7.40 36.89 -23.96
CA HIS A 540 -8.71 37.53 -23.98
C HIS A 540 -9.85 36.51 -23.88
N ALA A 541 -11.03 36.98 -23.46
CA ALA A 541 -12.18 36.14 -23.11
C ALA A 541 -12.75 35.27 -24.26
N THR A 542 -12.40 35.57 -25.51
CA THR A 542 -12.81 34.79 -26.70
C THR A 542 -11.71 33.86 -27.24
N HIS A 543 -10.50 33.90 -26.67
CA HIS A 543 -9.36 33.12 -27.14
C HIS A 543 -9.56 31.62 -26.86
N LYS A 544 -9.36 30.75 -27.85
CA LYS A 544 -9.66 29.30 -27.75
C LYS A 544 -8.61 28.47 -26.99
N GLY A 545 -7.54 29.12 -26.52
CA GLY A 545 -6.37 28.48 -25.92
C GLY A 545 -5.25 28.26 -26.95
N THR A 546 -4.07 27.92 -26.46
CA THR A 546 -2.85 27.80 -27.28
C THR A 546 -2.26 26.38 -27.17
N PRO A 547 -2.68 25.44 -28.05
CA PRO A 547 -2.24 24.06 -27.96
C PRO A 547 -0.71 23.89 -28.09
N ARG A 548 -0.09 24.61 -29.02
CA ARG A 548 1.35 24.51 -29.32
C ARG A 548 1.98 25.89 -29.27
N LEU A 549 3.16 25.97 -28.68
CA LEU A 549 3.95 27.20 -28.65
C LEU A 549 4.96 27.20 -29.81
N PHE A 550 5.44 28.40 -30.17
CA PHE A 550 6.55 28.61 -31.11
C PHE A 550 6.29 28.11 -32.55
N THR A 551 5.03 28.04 -32.97
CA THR A 551 4.64 27.63 -34.34
C THR A 551 5.06 28.63 -35.42
N ASP A 552 5.40 29.85 -35.02
CA ASP A 552 5.94 30.92 -35.85
C ASP A 552 7.49 30.93 -35.91
N GLY A 553 8.14 30.02 -35.17
CA GLY A 553 9.59 29.95 -35.07
C GLY A 553 10.23 31.11 -34.29
N ARG A 554 9.46 31.84 -33.49
CA ARG A 554 9.96 32.84 -32.51
C ARG A 554 9.90 32.26 -31.10
N PHE A 555 10.92 32.54 -30.30
CA PHE A 555 11.05 32.04 -28.93
C PHE A 555 11.12 33.19 -27.94
N PHE A 556 10.88 32.93 -26.65
CA PHE A 556 10.86 33.95 -25.59
C PHE A 556 12.25 34.35 -25.09
N THR A 557 13.30 34.02 -25.85
CA THR A 557 14.66 34.52 -25.62
C THR A 557 14.78 35.97 -26.09
N ASN A 558 15.74 36.70 -25.55
CA ASN A 558 15.97 38.12 -25.88
C ASN A 558 16.26 38.38 -27.38
N ASP A 559 16.75 37.38 -28.11
CA ASP A 559 17.03 37.46 -29.55
C ASP A 559 15.96 36.77 -30.43
N GLY A 560 14.89 36.27 -29.82
CA GLY A 560 13.79 35.59 -30.51
C GLY A 560 14.15 34.20 -31.07
N LYS A 561 15.35 33.68 -30.78
CA LYS A 561 15.86 32.39 -31.28
C LYS A 561 16.01 31.36 -30.18
N SER A 562 15.79 30.08 -30.48
CA SER A 562 16.05 29.02 -29.50
C SER A 562 17.56 28.77 -29.36
N HIS A 563 18.05 28.54 -28.14
CA HIS A 563 19.49 28.42 -27.90
C HIS A 563 19.92 26.96 -27.75
N PHE A 564 20.86 26.53 -28.59
CA PHE A 564 21.63 25.33 -28.31
C PHE A 564 22.44 25.54 -27.03
N ASN A 565 22.45 24.52 -26.17
CA ASN A 565 23.15 24.58 -24.89
C ASN A 565 24.14 23.42 -24.77
N ALA A 566 25.44 23.70 -24.85
CA ALA A 566 26.46 22.71 -24.55
C ALA A 566 26.36 22.31 -23.07
N PRO A 567 26.26 21.00 -22.74
CA PRO A 567 26.23 20.52 -21.36
C PRO A 567 27.48 20.99 -20.59
N GLN A 568 27.28 21.57 -19.41
CA GLN A 568 28.40 22.04 -18.57
C GLN A 568 29.26 20.89 -18.05
N LYS A 569 28.64 19.73 -17.81
CA LYS A 569 29.32 18.51 -17.37
C LYS A 569 28.91 17.37 -18.30
N ILE A 570 29.92 16.65 -18.79
CA ILE A 570 29.73 15.44 -19.62
C ILE A 570 29.78 14.18 -18.75
N TYR A 571 30.70 14.16 -17.79
CA TYR A 571 30.87 13.04 -16.86
C TYR A 571 30.01 13.26 -15.61
N ASN A 572 29.53 12.14 -15.06
CA ASN A 572 28.77 12.15 -13.82
C ASN A 572 29.64 12.64 -12.65
N SER A 573 28.99 13.28 -11.67
CA SER A 573 29.64 13.68 -10.41
C SER A 573 28.87 13.21 -9.18
N SER A 574 28.07 12.15 -9.33
CA SER A 574 27.39 11.49 -8.21
C SER A 574 28.41 10.89 -7.25
N GLU A 575 27.98 10.50 -6.05
CA GLU A 575 28.85 9.76 -5.14
C GLU A 575 29.38 8.48 -5.81
N ALA A 576 30.70 8.28 -5.77
CA ALA A 576 31.33 7.14 -6.43
C ALA A 576 31.05 5.83 -5.67
N THR A 577 30.93 4.74 -6.43
CA THR A 577 31.02 3.38 -5.88
C THR A 577 32.47 3.07 -5.52
N ASP A 578 32.66 2.22 -4.53
CA ASP A 578 33.97 1.74 -4.08
C ASP A 578 33.86 0.26 -3.65
N ALA A 579 34.93 -0.28 -3.06
CA ALA A 579 34.93 -1.67 -2.61
C ALA A 579 33.94 -1.95 -1.46
N GLU A 580 33.61 -0.93 -0.66
CA GLU A 580 32.65 -1.04 0.45
C GLU A 580 31.21 -0.89 -0.04
N TYR A 581 30.96 0.03 -0.98
CA TYR A 581 29.66 0.32 -1.60
C TYR A 581 29.71 0.12 -3.12
N PRO A 582 29.73 -1.13 -3.61
CA PRO A 582 30.02 -1.44 -5.02
C PRO A 582 28.81 -1.29 -5.97
N LEU A 583 27.59 -1.12 -5.44
CA LEU A 583 26.36 -1.07 -6.25
C LEU A 583 25.78 0.34 -6.31
N ILE A 584 25.05 0.63 -7.39
CA ILE A 584 24.28 1.87 -7.56
C ILE A 584 22.81 1.59 -7.25
N LEU A 585 22.29 2.25 -6.23
CA LEU A 585 20.86 2.28 -5.93
C LEU A 585 20.14 3.32 -6.79
N ASN A 586 19.10 2.85 -7.45
CA ASN A 586 18.09 3.66 -8.12
C ASN A 586 16.76 3.60 -7.34
N THR A 587 16.09 4.73 -7.15
CA THR A 587 14.78 4.79 -6.50
C THR A 587 13.67 5.13 -7.48
N GLY A 588 12.46 4.64 -7.27
CA GLY A 588 11.33 4.99 -8.15
C GLY A 588 9.95 4.74 -7.56
N ARG A 589 9.02 4.32 -8.42
CA ARG A 589 7.59 4.23 -8.14
C ARG A 589 7.02 2.86 -8.53
N VAL A 590 5.94 2.47 -7.87
CA VAL A 590 5.08 1.33 -8.25
C VAL A 590 3.75 1.84 -8.79
N ARG A 591 3.07 1.03 -9.61
CA ARG A 591 1.86 1.42 -10.36
C ARG A 591 0.73 2.00 -9.49
N ASP A 592 0.39 1.31 -8.40
CA ASP A 592 -0.85 1.54 -7.66
C ASP A 592 -0.71 2.47 -6.45
N GLN A 593 0.52 2.87 -6.12
CA GLN A 593 0.78 3.74 -4.98
C GLN A 593 1.13 5.16 -5.44
N TRP A 594 0.58 6.15 -4.73
CA TRP A 594 0.87 7.56 -4.95
C TRP A 594 1.78 8.09 -3.86
N HIS A 595 2.89 8.71 -4.28
CA HIS A 595 3.82 9.43 -3.42
C HIS A 595 4.15 8.64 -2.14
N THR A 596 3.80 9.13 -0.95
CA THR A 596 4.10 8.53 0.36
C THR A 596 2.92 7.75 0.94
N ARG A 597 1.99 7.29 0.10
CA ARG A 597 0.84 6.42 0.45
C ARG A 597 -0.18 7.02 1.44
N THR A 598 -0.09 8.30 1.79
CA THR A 598 -1.08 8.97 2.67
C THR A 598 -2.49 9.01 2.07
N LYS A 599 -2.62 8.83 0.75
CA LYS A 599 -3.90 8.68 0.03
C LYS A 599 -4.16 7.24 -0.38
N THR A 600 -3.30 6.67 -1.23
CA THR A 600 -3.51 5.33 -1.82
C THR A 600 -3.27 4.18 -0.86
N GLY A 601 -2.60 4.42 0.28
CA GLY A 601 -2.36 3.40 1.30
C GLY A 601 -3.61 2.99 2.07
N LYS A 602 -4.68 3.79 2.00
CA LYS A 602 -5.97 3.52 2.64
C LYS A 602 -6.87 2.61 1.80
N VAL A 603 -6.73 2.70 0.48
CA VAL A 603 -7.56 1.94 -0.47
C VAL A 603 -7.01 0.52 -0.60
N LYS A 604 -7.75 -0.46 -0.07
CA LYS A 604 -7.27 -1.84 0.07
C LYS A 604 -7.02 -2.48 -1.28
N ARG A 605 -7.89 -2.22 -2.25
CA ARG A 605 -7.70 -2.68 -3.64
C ARG A 605 -6.35 -2.25 -4.25
N LEU A 606 -5.82 -1.07 -3.89
CA LEU A 606 -4.53 -0.59 -4.42
C LEU A 606 -3.31 -1.27 -3.75
N LEU A 607 -3.51 -2.02 -2.66
CA LEU A 607 -2.47 -2.78 -1.97
C LEU A 607 -2.28 -4.20 -2.53
N THR A 608 -3.22 -4.69 -3.36
CA THR A 608 -3.26 -6.09 -3.81
C THR A 608 -2.13 -6.50 -4.77
N HIS A 609 -1.48 -5.54 -5.45
CA HIS A 609 -0.44 -5.86 -6.43
C HIS A 609 0.98 -5.87 -5.84
N ILE A 610 1.38 -4.82 -5.13
CA ILE A 610 2.69 -4.73 -4.45
C ILE A 610 2.46 -4.12 -3.06
N PRO A 611 2.24 -4.96 -2.02
CA PRO A 611 1.88 -4.49 -0.68
C PRO A 611 3.08 -4.01 0.15
N GLU A 612 4.28 -4.52 -0.14
CA GLU A 612 5.48 -4.35 0.67
C GLU A 612 6.65 -3.74 -0.13
N PRO A 613 7.58 -3.03 0.53
CA PRO A 613 8.81 -2.57 -0.09
C PRO A 613 9.71 -3.77 -0.44
N TYR A 614 10.45 -3.68 -1.54
CA TYR A 614 11.31 -4.76 -2.03
C TYR A 614 12.58 -4.21 -2.70
N LEU A 615 13.66 -4.99 -2.64
CA LEU A 615 14.89 -4.73 -3.38
C LEU A 615 14.88 -5.54 -4.67
N GLU A 616 14.86 -4.88 -5.82
CA GLU A 616 15.13 -5.53 -7.11
C GLU A 616 16.64 -5.57 -7.37
N ILE A 617 17.15 -6.75 -7.72
CA ILE A 617 18.58 -6.99 -7.96
C ILE A 617 18.78 -7.92 -9.16
N ASN A 618 19.87 -7.68 -9.90
CA ASN A 618 20.25 -8.54 -11.00
C ASN A 618 20.63 -9.95 -10.51
N LYS A 619 20.30 -10.98 -11.28
CA LYS A 619 20.59 -12.39 -10.94
C LYS A 619 22.08 -12.66 -10.68
N VAL A 620 22.98 -12.03 -11.43
CA VAL A 620 24.43 -12.16 -11.24
C VAL A 620 24.86 -11.52 -9.92
N ASP A 621 24.41 -10.30 -9.64
CA ASP A 621 24.70 -9.61 -8.38
C ASP A 621 24.14 -10.32 -7.15
N ALA A 622 22.96 -10.91 -7.28
CA ALA A 622 22.33 -11.73 -6.25
C ALA A 622 23.15 -13.01 -5.99
N TYR A 623 23.57 -13.70 -7.05
CA TYR A 623 24.40 -14.89 -6.96
C TYR A 623 25.73 -14.61 -6.24
N LEU A 624 26.43 -13.54 -6.63
CA LEU A 624 27.68 -13.11 -5.99
C LEU A 624 27.53 -12.82 -4.48
N ARG A 625 26.32 -12.43 -4.07
CA ARG A 625 25.96 -12.10 -2.67
C ARG A 625 25.22 -13.23 -1.95
N LYS A 626 25.10 -14.41 -2.57
CA LYS A 626 24.40 -15.59 -2.03
C LYS A 626 22.93 -15.31 -1.67
N LEU A 627 22.29 -14.42 -2.43
CA LEU A 627 20.88 -14.05 -2.32
C LEU A 627 20.03 -14.84 -3.31
N LYS A 628 18.89 -15.34 -2.83
CA LYS A 628 17.81 -15.94 -3.62
C LYS A 628 16.58 -15.04 -3.60
N ASP A 629 15.66 -15.29 -4.54
CA ASP A 629 14.36 -14.61 -4.53
C ASP A 629 13.63 -14.86 -3.21
N GLY A 630 13.06 -13.81 -2.62
CA GLY A 630 12.40 -13.87 -1.32
C GLY A 630 13.31 -13.91 -0.09
N ASP A 631 14.64 -13.94 -0.26
CA ASP A 631 15.58 -13.72 0.85
C ASP A 631 15.42 -12.29 1.40
N ILE A 632 15.79 -12.09 2.67
CA ILE A 632 15.89 -10.76 3.27
C ILE A 632 17.30 -10.23 3.05
N ALA A 633 17.41 -9.01 2.53
CA ALA A 633 18.68 -8.31 2.37
C ALA A 633 18.73 -7.04 3.21
N VAL A 634 19.92 -6.74 3.73
CA VAL A 634 20.26 -5.45 4.33
C VAL A 634 20.95 -4.62 3.25
N ILE A 635 20.42 -3.43 3.00
CA ILE A 635 20.99 -2.46 2.06
C ILE A 635 21.58 -1.32 2.88
N LYS A 636 22.90 -1.15 2.80
CA LYS A 636 23.65 -0.16 3.55
C LYS A 636 24.17 0.93 2.61
N SER A 637 24.13 2.16 3.07
CA SER A 637 24.87 3.28 2.48
C SER A 637 25.66 4.00 3.56
N ARG A 638 26.38 5.05 3.17
CA ARG A 638 27.13 5.91 4.10
C ARG A 638 26.24 6.64 5.13
N ARG A 639 24.91 6.61 4.97
CA ARG A 639 23.95 7.39 5.78
C ARG A 639 23.03 6.53 6.66
N GLY A 640 22.95 5.24 6.39
CA GLY A 640 22.07 4.33 7.11
C GLY A 640 21.88 3.00 6.41
N GLN A 641 20.84 2.28 6.83
CA GLN A 641 20.48 1.00 6.24
C GLN A 641 18.96 0.80 6.21
N VAL A 642 18.53 -0.10 5.34
CA VAL A 642 17.16 -0.62 5.23
C VAL A 642 17.23 -2.14 5.05
N GLN A 643 16.12 -2.84 5.34
CA GLN A 643 16.06 -4.30 5.32
C GLN A 643 14.76 -4.78 4.69
N VAL A 644 14.82 -5.37 3.50
CA VAL A 644 13.63 -5.74 2.72
C VAL A 644 13.82 -7.07 1.99
N LYS A 645 12.72 -7.64 1.48
CA LYS A 645 12.74 -8.82 0.62
C LYS A 645 13.40 -8.52 -0.72
N VAL A 646 14.13 -9.51 -1.23
CA VAL A 646 14.80 -9.45 -2.54
C VAL A 646 13.88 -10.01 -3.63
N LYS A 647 13.83 -9.30 -4.76
CA LYS A 647 13.28 -9.77 -6.03
C LYS A 647 14.41 -9.91 -7.05
N VAL A 648 14.67 -11.13 -7.51
CA VAL A 648 15.80 -11.43 -8.39
C VAL A 648 15.34 -11.57 -9.84
N ASN A 649 15.94 -10.81 -10.77
CA ASN A 649 15.65 -10.92 -12.20
C ASN A 649 16.85 -10.49 -13.09
N PHE A 650 16.66 -10.47 -14.41
CA PHE A 650 17.64 -9.92 -15.38
C PHE A 650 17.21 -8.56 -15.96
N ASP A 651 16.05 -8.03 -15.53
CA ASP A 651 15.48 -6.81 -16.07
C ASP A 651 16.21 -5.56 -15.57
N ILE A 652 16.87 -5.63 -14.41
CA ILE A 652 17.78 -4.59 -13.93
C ILE A 652 19.22 -4.90 -14.33
N ARG A 653 19.97 -3.85 -14.71
CA ARG A 653 21.37 -3.96 -15.10
C ARG A 653 22.26 -4.45 -13.95
N GLU A 654 23.30 -5.22 -14.28
CA GLU A 654 24.38 -5.56 -13.34
C GLU A 654 25.03 -4.29 -12.74
N GLY A 655 25.39 -4.36 -11.46
CA GLY A 655 25.90 -3.25 -10.68
C GLY A 655 24.82 -2.25 -10.21
N VAL A 656 23.54 -2.47 -10.56
CA VAL A 656 22.43 -1.56 -10.24
C VAL A 656 21.35 -2.30 -9.45
N VAL A 657 20.81 -1.66 -8.42
CA VAL A 657 19.69 -2.17 -7.62
C VAL A 657 18.58 -1.14 -7.54
N PHE A 658 17.35 -1.59 -7.30
CA PHE A 658 16.18 -0.72 -7.23
C PHE A 658 15.34 -0.91 -5.97
N LEU A 659 14.96 0.20 -5.34
CA LEU A 659 14.08 0.25 -4.17
C LEU A 659 13.00 1.33 -4.35
N PRO A 660 11.70 1.00 -4.34
CA PRO A 660 10.64 2.00 -4.41
C PRO A 660 10.52 2.82 -3.13
N MET A 661 10.26 4.13 -3.25
CA MET A 661 10.28 5.07 -2.12
C MET A 661 8.93 5.32 -1.42
N HIS A 662 7.91 4.52 -1.73
CA HIS A 662 6.54 4.80 -1.27
C HIS A 662 6.32 4.62 0.23
N TRP A 663 7.13 3.76 0.87
CA TRP A 663 6.97 3.39 2.26
C TRP A 663 7.81 4.31 3.15
N GLY A 664 7.18 4.90 4.16
CA GLY A 664 7.87 5.52 5.28
C GLY A 664 7.98 4.55 6.45
N LYS A 665 7.65 5.00 7.66
CA LYS A 665 7.59 4.17 8.88
C LYS A 665 6.33 3.30 8.90
N LEU A 666 6.51 1.98 8.89
CA LEU A 666 5.45 1.00 9.16
C LEU A 666 5.57 0.55 10.62
N LEU A 667 4.50 0.68 11.41
CA LEU A 667 4.51 0.33 12.84
C LEU A 667 5.70 0.95 13.60
N ASN A 668 6.03 2.20 13.27
CA ASN A 668 7.18 2.97 13.78
C ASN A 668 8.59 2.43 13.40
N ASN A 669 8.67 1.45 12.51
CA ASN A 669 9.92 0.93 11.94
C ASN A 669 10.11 1.46 10.50
N ASP A 670 11.32 1.90 10.16
CA ASP A 670 11.67 2.45 8.84
C ASP A 670 12.49 1.48 7.96
N PHE A 671 12.38 0.18 8.22
CA PHE A 671 13.08 -0.88 7.48
C PHE A 671 12.91 -0.82 5.95
N GLY A 672 11.83 -0.21 5.45
CA GLY A 672 11.54 -0.08 4.03
C GLY A 672 11.69 1.34 3.47
N ARG A 673 12.14 2.31 4.27
CA ARG A 673 12.15 3.73 3.90
C ARG A 673 13.37 4.05 3.04
N ALA A 674 13.21 3.96 1.72
CA ALA A 674 14.31 4.12 0.75
C ALA A 674 15.17 5.38 0.96
N ASN A 675 14.55 6.50 1.35
CA ASN A 675 15.25 7.77 1.53
C ASN A 675 16.08 7.86 2.84
N ASN A 676 16.12 6.81 3.66
CA ASN A 676 17.11 6.66 4.72
C ASN A 676 18.52 6.47 4.17
N ILE A 677 18.65 5.89 2.96
CA ILE A 677 19.94 5.54 2.38
C ILE A 677 20.35 6.43 1.21
N THR A 678 19.48 7.29 0.68
CA THR A 678 19.79 8.23 -0.41
C THR A 678 20.70 9.36 0.04
N ASN A 679 21.57 9.86 -0.85
CA ASN A 679 22.43 11.01 -0.58
C ASN A 679 21.67 12.34 -0.77
N ASP A 680 22.24 13.41 -0.21
CA ASP A 680 21.72 14.77 -0.29
C ASP A 680 22.52 15.67 -1.24
N LEU A 681 23.27 15.09 -2.20
CA LEU A 681 23.89 15.86 -3.28
C LEU A 681 22.81 16.43 -4.20
N VAL A 682 23.09 17.60 -4.76
CA VAL A 682 22.17 18.32 -5.65
C VAL A 682 22.88 18.81 -6.92
N ASP A 683 22.13 19.00 -7.99
CA ASP A 683 22.59 19.77 -9.15
C ASP A 683 22.93 21.21 -8.72
N PRO A 684 24.09 21.75 -9.12
CA PRO A 684 24.54 23.05 -8.63
C PRO A 684 23.67 24.21 -9.13
N VAL A 685 22.95 24.04 -10.23
CA VAL A 685 22.12 25.08 -10.87
C VAL A 685 20.65 24.94 -10.47
N SER A 686 20.07 23.76 -10.67
CA SER A 686 18.64 23.53 -10.39
C SER A 686 18.35 23.24 -8.91
N LYS A 687 19.38 22.87 -8.14
CA LYS A 687 19.30 22.41 -6.74
C LYS A 687 18.42 21.16 -6.56
N GLU A 688 18.25 20.37 -7.62
CA GLU A 688 17.52 19.12 -7.58
C GLU A 688 18.41 17.96 -7.08
N PRO A 689 17.93 17.09 -6.17
CA PRO A 689 18.73 16.04 -5.55
C PRO A 689 18.96 14.78 -6.39
N ASP A 690 20.05 14.07 -6.10
CA ASP A 690 20.57 12.90 -6.83
C ASP A 690 19.91 11.55 -6.44
N PHE A 691 18.57 11.48 -6.41
CA PHE A 691 17.85 10.28 -5.97
C PHE A 691 18.08 9.02 -6.82
N LYS A 692 18.57 9.17 -8.05
CA LYS A 692 18.75 8.09 -9.02
C LYS A 692 20.14 7.46 -8.97
N TYR A 693 21.02 7.97 -8.11
CA TYR A 693 22.37 7.48 -7.97
C TYR A 693 22.80 7.54 -6.51
N CYS A 694 22.88 6.38 -5.86
CA CYS A 694 23.38 6.27 -4.50
C CYS A 694 24.28 5.03 -4.38
N ALA A 695 25.48 5.19 -3.84
CA ALA A 695 26.38 4.04 -3.66
C ALA A 695 25.94 3.22 -2.45
N VAL A 696 25.71 1.92 -2.66
CA VAL A 696 25.22 1.00 -1.63
C VAL A 696 25.95 -0.33 -1.62
N ALA A 697 25.91 -0.98 -0.45
CA ALA A 697 26.25 -2.38 -0.27
C ALA A 697 24.95 -3.16 -0.05
N VAL A 698 24.89 -4.38 -0.57
CA VAL A 698 23.76 -5.29 -0.35
C VAL A 698 24.32 -6.58 0.22
N GLU A 699 23.78 -7.00 1.35
CA GLU A 699 24.20 -8.20 2.07
C GLU A 699 22.98 -9.04 2.41
N LYS A 700 23.14 -10.37 2.43
CA LYS A 700 22.11 -11.27 2.97
C LYS A 700 21.96 -11.02 4.46
N TYR A 701 20.73 -10.82 4.91
CA TYR A 701 20.44 -10.77 6.34
C TYR A 701 20.74 -12.14 6.95
N VAL A 702 21.61 -12.15 7.96
CA VAL A 702 21.92 -13.34 8.75
C VAL A 702 21.59 -13.03 10.20
N LYS A 703 20.59 -13.74 10.71
CA LYS A 703 20.21 -13.69 12.12
C LYS A 703 21.26 -14.42 12.98
N ALA A 704 21.54 -13.90 14.18
CA ALA A 704 22.35 -14.62 15.17
C ALA A 704 21.68 -15.93 15.61
N LYS A 705 22.48 -16.96 15.91
CA LYS A 705 21.98 -18.23 16.43
C LYS A 705 21.27 -18.00 17.76
N GLN A 706 20.07 -18.55 17.90
CA GLN A 706 19.25 -18.42 19.11
C GLN A 706 18.67 -19.76 19.54
N LYS A 707 18.37 -19.88 20.84
CA LYS A 707 17.56 -20.95 21.43
C LYS A 707 16.11 -20.50 21.55
N ILE A 708 15.22 -21.17 20.83
CA ILE A 708 13.78 -20.90 20.80
C ILE A 708 13.07 -21.98 21.59
N LEU A 709 12.34 -21.57 22.63
CA LEU A 709 11.51 -22.45 23.42
C LEU A 709 10.04 -22.22 23.09
N ILE A 710 9.29 -23.29 22.84
CA ILE A 710 7.88 -23.27 22.47
C ILE A 710 7.09 -24.02 23.54
N ILE A 711 6.13 -23.35 24.17
CA ILE A 711 5.23 -23.94 25.16
C ILE A 711 3.91 -24.30 24.49
N GLY A 712 3.62 -25.59 24.40
CA GLY A 712 2.45 -26.15 23.72
C GLY A 712 2.79 -26.72 22.34
N ALA A 713 2.02 -27.72 21.91
CA ALA A 713 2.26 -28.46 20.67
C ALA A 713 0.99 -28.61 19.81
N GLY A 714 0.16 -27.56 19.80
CA GLY A 714 -1.04 -27.46 18.96
C GLY A 714 -0.74 -26.94 17.54
N ALA A 715 -1.78 -26.52 16.83
CA ALA A 715 -1.68 -26.04 15.44
C ALA A 715 -0.70 -24.87 15.25
N ALA A 716 -0.70 -23.89 16.17
CA ALA A 716 0.21 -22.75 16.11
C ALA A 716 1.68 -23.17 16.23
N ALA A 717 2.00 -24.01 17.22
CA ALA A 717 3.36 -24.51 17.44
C ALA A 717 3.84 -25.35 16.26
N TYR A 718 2.99 -26.25 15.75
CA TYR A 718 3.29 -27.06 14.57
C TYR A 718 3.64 -26.18 13.37
N ARG A 719 2.77 -25.22 13.04
CA ARG A 719 2.98 -24.32 11.90
C ARG A 719 4.22 -23.47 12.08
N PHE A 720 4.46 -22.95 13.29
CA PHE A 720 5.66 -22.18 13.59
C PHE A 720 6.92 -22.99 13.31
N VAL A 721 7.00 -24.23 13.80
CA VAL A 721 8.14 -25.12 13.57
C VAL A 721 8.37 -25.35 12.08
N GLN A 722 7.31 -25.65 11.32
CA GLN A 722 7.42 -25.86 9.87
C GLN A 722 7.98 -24.63 9.16
N THR A 723 7.29 -23.49 9.29
CA THR A 723 7.66 -22.24 8.60
C THR A 723 9.04 -21.76 9.04
N TYR A 724 9.42 -21.98 10.29
CA TYR A 724 10.74 -21.62 10.80
C TYR A 724 11.85 -22.52 10.22
N ARG A 725 11.63 -23.84 10.17
CA ARG A 725 12.61 -24.82 9.66
C ARG A 725 12.77 -24.81 8.14
N GLU A 726 11.79 -24.31 7.40
CA GLU A 726 11.94 -24.04 5.96
C GLU A 726 13.10 -23.07 5.66
N LYS A 727 13.41 -22.14 6.59
CA LYS A 727 14.41 -21.09 6.37
C LYS A 727 15.59 -21.12 7.35
N ASN A 728 15.47 -21.77 8.51
CA ASN A 728 16.51 -21.82 9.54
C ASN A 728 16.74 -23.23 10.08
N GLU A 729 17.92 -23.79 9.77
CA GLU A 729 18.36 -25.10 10.25
C GLU A 729 19.35 -25.04 11.44
N ILE A 730 19.75 -23.84 11.87
CA ILE A 730 20.87 -23.64 12.81
C ILE A 730 20.42 -23.39 14.25
N ASP A 731 19.25 -22.77 14.44
CA ASP A 731 18.72 -22.42 15.76
C ASP A 731 18.27 -23.67 16.51
N GLU A 732 18.38 -23.64 17.83
CA GLU A 732 17.94 -24.71 18.71
C GLU A 732 16.44 -24.53 19.02
N LEU A 733 15.61 -25.55 18.76
CA LEU A 733 14.16 -25.49 18.97
C LEU A 733 13.77 -26.53 20.01
N HIS A 734 13.14 -26.09 21.10
CA HIS A 734 12.58 -26.94 22.14
C HIS A 734 11.06 -26.78 22.16
N VAL A 735 10.33 -27.87 22.06
CA VAL A 735 8.86 -27.86 22.18
C VAL A 735 8.48 -28.62 23.44
N PHE A 736 7.78 -27.97 24.36
CA PHE A 736 7.26 -28.57 25.59
C PHE A 736 5.77 -28.84 25.45
N SER A 737 5.33 -30.08 25.69
CA SER A 737 3.94 -30.49 25.58
C SER A 737 3.50 -31.26 26.82
N LYS A 738 2.37 -30.86 27.42
CA LYS A 738 1.71 -31.63 28.47
C LYS A 738 1.12 -32.95 27.96
N GLU A 739 0.76 -33.00 26.67
CA GLU A 739 0.23 -34.20 26.03
C GLU A 739 1.37 -35.16 25.64
N LYS A 740 1.16 -36.47 25.86
CA LYS A 740 2.10 -37.54 25.51
C LYS A 740 2.21 -37.80 24.00
N ASP A 741 1.14 -37.53 23.25
CA ASP A 741 1.11 -37.70 21.79
C ASP A 741 0.69 -36.37 21.13
N PRO A 742 1.62 -35.40 20.99
CA PRO A 742 1.31 -34.08 20.43
C PRO A 742 1.22 -34.09 18.90
N PHE A 743 0.95 -32.92 18.30
CA PHE A 743 0.93 -32.71 16.84
C PHE A 743 -0.08 -33.56 16.06
N TYR A 744 -1.35 -33.51 16.45
CA TYR A 744 -2.47 -34.13 15.73
C TYR A 744 -3.56 -33.10 15.39
N ASN A 745 -4.44 -33.45 14.46
CA ASN A 745 -5.58 -32.63 14.07
C ASN A 745 -6.78 -32.86 15.02
N ARG A 746 -6.84 -32.06 16.09
CA ARG A 746 -7.95 -32.12 17.06
C ARG A 746 -9.34 -31.83 16.50
N VAL A 747 -9.45 -31.21 15.32
CA VAL A 747 -10.74 -30.93 14.66
C VAL A 747 -11.37 -32.22 14.11
N LEU A 748 -10.61 -33.33 14.05
CA LEU A 748 -11.06 -34.64 13.59
C LEU A 748 -11.34 -35.62 14.75
N LEU A 749 -11.34 -35.15 16.00
CA LEU A 749 -11.66 -35.99 17.16
C LEU A 749 -13.09 -36.57 17.10
N PRO A 750 -14.14 -35.86 16.62
CA PRO A 750 -15.45 -36.47 16.43
C PRO A 750 -15.43 -37.71 15.53
N GLU A 751 -14.75 -37.64 14.38
CA GLU A 751 -14.61 -38.74 13.43
C GLU A 751 -13.72 -39.88 13.98
N TYR A 752 -12.77 -39.58 14.88
CA TYR A 752 -12.02 -40.59 15.62
C TYR A 752 -12.88 -41.33 16.66
N VAL A 753 -13.78 -40.61 17.36
CA VAL A 753 -14.74 -41.22 18.29
C VAL A 753 -15.72 -42.14 17.57
N SER A 754 -16.10 -41.82 16.33
CA SER A 754 -17.00 -42.66 15.54
C SER A 754 -16.33 -43.84 14.82
N ASP A 755 -15.02 -44.05 15.00
CA ASP A 755 -14.20 -45.03 14.28
C ASP A 755 -14.12 -44.80 12.75
N GLU A 756 -14.52 -43.62 12.24
CA GLU A 756 -14.37 -43.25 10.82
C GLU A 756 -12.91 -43.00 10.44
N LEU A 757 -12.13 -42.45 11.38
CA LEU A 757 -10.70 -42.20 11.22
C LEU A 757 -9.92 -42.92 12.32
N SER A 758 -8.81 -43.54 11.94
CA SER A 758 -7.87 -44.11 12.91
C SER A 758 -7.05 -43.00 13.58
N TRP A 759 -6.38 -43.31 14.69
CA TRP A 759 -5.50 -42.34 15.36
C TRP A 759 -4.39 -41.85 14.41
N GLU A 760 -3.83 -42.77 13.63
CA GLU A 760 -2.78 -42.48 12.64
C GLU A 760 -3.23 -41.49 11.57
N ALA A 761 -4.53 -41.46 11.25
CA ALA A 761 -5.10 -40.49 10.31
C ALA A 761 -5.22 -39.06 10.90
N LEU A 762 -5.19 -38.94 12.23
CA LEU A 762 -5.20 -37.64 12.93
C LEU A 762 -3.79 -37.07 13.12
N GLU A 763 -2.76 -37.90 13.14
CA GLU A 763 -1.37 -37.47 13.32
C GLU A 763 -0.93 -36.55 12.18
N LYS A 764 -0.38 -35.38 12.52
CA LYS A 764 0.15 -34.43 11.52
C LYS A 764 1.58 -34.74 11.10
N LEU A 765 2.30 -35.53 11.90
CA LEU A 765 3.68 -35.92 11.67
C LEU A 765 3.76 -37.44 11.60
N LYS A 766 4.23 -37.96 10.47
CA LYS A 766 4.54 -39.38 10.33
C LYS A 766 5.85 -39.70 11.05
N LYS A 767 6.04 -40.98 11.39
CA LYS A 767 7.24 -41.48 12.09
C LYS A 767 8.53 -41.05 11.35
N GLY A 768 9.43 -40.36 12.05
CA GLY A 768 10.71 -39.86 11.52
C GLY A 768 10.67 -38.48 10.87
N GLU A 769 9.51 -37.83 10.72
CA GLU A 769 9.43 -36.46 10.20
C GLU A 769 9.90 -35.41 11.21
N LEU A 770 9.65 -35.63 12.51
CA LEU A 770 10.11 -34.74 13.57
C LEU A 770 11.64 -34.67 13.65
N ASP A 771 12.33 -35.80 13.42
CA ASP A 771 13.79 -35.87 13.40
C ASP A 771 14.37 -35.04 12.25
N LYS A 772 13.70 -35.02 11.09
CA LYS A 772 14.08 -34.18 9.95
C LYS A 772 13.99 -32.70 10.28
N LEU A 773 13.04 -32.30 11.12
CA LEU A 773 12.85 -30.92 11.58
C LEU A 773 13.88 -30.50 12.64
N LYS A 774 14.70 -31.42 13.18
CA LYS A 774 15.72 -31.15 14.20
C LYS A 774 15.14 -30.35 15.39
N VAL A 775 14.06 -30.87 15.97
CA VAL A 775 13.37 -30.26 17.12
C VAL A 775 13.47 -31.17 18.34
N ASN A 776 13.83 -30.59 19.49
CA ASN A 776 13.83 -31.28 20.77
C ASN A 776 12.42 -31.25 21.37
N LEU A 777 11.66 -32.33 21.17
CA LEU A 777 10.30 -32.45 21.72
C LEU A 777 10.31 -33.08 23.12
N HIS A 778 9.88 -32.30 24.10
CA HIS A 778 9.69 -32.70 25.50
C HIS A 778 8.21 -33.06 25.71
N SER A 779 7.85 -34.29 25.35
CA SER A 779 6.47 -34.77 25.44
C SER A 779 6.11 -35.26 26.85
N GLY A 780 4.88 -35.00 27.29
CA GLY A 780 4.41 -35.26 28.64
C GLY A 780 4.98 -34.31 29.71
N ILE A 781 5.77 -33.31 29.30
CA ILE A 781 6.43 -32.34 30.18
C ILE A 781 5.88 -30.95 29.85
N GLY A 782 5.14 -30.37 30.79
CA GLY A 782 4.69 -28.98 30.70
C GLY A 782 5.68 -28.00 31.33
N ILE A 783 5.34 -26.71 31.22
CA ILE A 783 6.03 -25.63 31.91
C ILE A 783 5.20 -25.20 33.12
N ALA A 784 5.85 -25.12 34.28
CA ALA A 784 5.25 -24.72 35.54
C ALA A 784 5.40 -23.22 35.80
N LYS A 785 6.53 -22.61 35.42
CA LYS A 785 6.81 -21.18 35.64
C LYS A 785 7.64 -20.58 34.50
N VAL A 786 7.37 -19.30 34.20
CA VAL A 786 8.15 -18.49 33.25
C VAL A 786 8.73 -17.28 33.98
N ASN A 787 10.03 -17.05 33.84
CA ASN A 787 10.72 -15.87 34.32
C ASN A 787 11.19 -15.03 33.13
N ALA A 788 10.40 -14.02 32.78
CA ALA A 788 10.66 -13.15 31.63
C ALA A 788 11.95 -12.32 31.77
N LYS A 789 12.29 -11.93 33.01
CA LYS A 789 13.44 -11.05 33.30
C LYS A 789 14.76 -11.78 33.11
N ASP A 790 14.86 -12.99 33.65
CA ASP A 790 16.09 -13.80 33.58
C ASP A 790 16.13 -14.69 32.34
N LYS A 791 15.07 -14.66 31.51
CA LYS A 791 14.86 -15.47 30.31
C LYS A 791 14.99 -16.98 30.56
N THR A 792 14.32 -17.45 31.61
CA THR A 792 14.27 -18.88 31.98
C THR A 792 12.84 -19.38 32.16
N VAL A 793 12.65 -20.69 31.97
CA VAL A 793 11.41 -21.40 32.30
C VAL A 793 11.73 -22.60 33.20
N ILE A 794 10.81 -22.95 34.09
CA ILE A 794 10.90 -24.14 34.93
C ILE A 794 9.83 -25.11 34.48
N ASP A 795 10.23 -26.34 34.13
CA ASP A 795 9.32 -27.39 33.71
C ASP A 795 8.60 -28.08 34.89
N ASP A 796 7.64 -28.95 34.59
CA ASP A 796 6.88 -29.70 35.61
C ASP A 796 7.76 -30.65 36.45
N LEU A 797 9.02 -30.90 36.05
CA LEU A 797 10.01 -31.69 36.79
C LEU A 797 10.96 -30.81 37.61
N ASN A 798 10.67 -29.50 37.74
CA ASN A 798 11.51 -28.50 38.37
C ASN A 798 12.90 -28.30 37.72
N ILE A 799 13.06 -28.66 36.44
CA ILE A 799 14.27 -28.39 35.69
C ILE A 799 14.17 -26.99 35.06
N GLU A 800 15.23 -26.20 35.21
CA GLU A 800 15.32 -24.86 34.65
C GLU A 800 15.93 -24.90 33.23
N HIS A 801 15.30 -24.18 32.29
CA HIS A 801 15.73 -24.06 30.90
C HIS A 801 15.84 -22.59 30.50
N THR A 802 16.97 -22.21 29.90
CA THR A 802 17.16 -20.88 29.30
C THR A 802 16.53 -20.79 27.91
N TYR A 803 16.16 -19.58 27.49
CA TYR A 803 15.72 -19.26 26.13
C TYR A 803 16.21 -17.89 25.66
N ASP A 804 16.37 -17.70 24.36
CA ASP A 804 16.53 -16.38 23.75
C ASP A 804 15.17 -15.80 23.33
N ILE A 805 14.32 -16.67 22.76
CA ILE A 805 12.94 -16.37 22.35
C ILE A 805 12.01 -17.43 22.95
N LEU A 806 10.88 -16.98 23.49
CA LEU A 806 9.82 -17.83 24.02
C LEU A 806 8.55 -17.69 23.17
N ILE A 807 8.03 -18.80 22.68
CA ILE A 807 6.75 -18.87 21.98
C ILE A 807 5.72 -19.52 22.90
N MET A 808 4.71 -18.77 23.33
CA MET A 808 3.58 -19.28 24.10
C MET A 808 2.46 -19.70 23.14
N ALA A 809 2.22 -21.00 23.03
CA ALA A 809 1.19 -21.61 22.19
C ALA A 809 0.37 -22.66 22.99
N THR A 810 0.01 -22.30 24.23
CA THR A 810 -0.59 -23.19 25.25
C THR A 810 -2.02 -23.63 24.94
N GLY A 811 -2.62 -23.12 23.86
CA GLY A 811 -3.96 -23.48 23.39
C GLY A 811 -5.08 -23.12 24.38
N SER A 812 -6.17 -23.87 24.31
CA SER A 812 -7.33 -23.72 25.19
C SER A 812 -7.83 -25.07 25.69
N ARG A 813 -8.52 -25.04 26.82
CA ARG A 813 -9.21 -26.17 27.45
C ARG A 813 -10.72 -26.05 27.27
N ALA A 814 -11.44 -27.16 27.41
CA ALA A 814 -12.91 -27.14 27.41
C ALA A 814 -13.44 -26.24 28.53
N PHE A 815 -14.48 -25.45 28.24
CA PHE A 815 -15.19 -24.71 29.26
C PHE A 815 -16.18 -25.64 29.96
N VAL A 816 -15.96 -25.85 31.26
CA VAL A 816 -16.82 -26.67 32.12
C VAL A 816 -17.38 -25.75 33.21
N PRO A 817 -18.72 -25.64 33.37
CA PRO A 817 -19.33 -24.88 34.46
C PRO A 817 -18.92 -25.45 35.82
N SER A 818 -18.79 -24.61 36.84
CA SER A 818 -18.25 -25.00 38.15
C SER A 818 -19.11 -26.03 38.91
N ASP A 819 -20.40 -26.07 38.61
CA ASP A 819 -21.41 -26.99 39.16
C ASP A 819 -21.38 -28.38 38.48
N VAL A 820 -20.71 -28.50 37.33
CA VAL A 820 -20.58 -29.78 36.62
C VAL A 820 -19.47 -30.62 37.23
N GLN A 821 -19.85 -31.72 37.87
CA GLN A 821 -18.94 -32.74 38.40
C GLN A 821 -18.36 -33.61 37.27
N ILE A 822 -17.52 -33.02 36.43
CA ILE A 822 -16.99 -33.64 35.20
C ILE A 822 -16.10 -34.87 35.44
N LYS A 823 -15.60 -35.06 36.66
CA LYS A 823 -14.74 -36.20 37.04
C LYS A 823 -15.53 -37.49 37.35
N MET A 824 -16.86 -37.42 37.47
CA MET A 824 -17.68 -38.60 37.72
C MET A 824 -17.95 -39.38 36.43
N SER A 825 -18.37 -40.64 36.59
CA SER A 825 -18.58 -41.57 35.48
C SER A 825 -19.63 -41.09 34.48
N GLY A 826 -19.42 -41.39 33.20
CA GLY A 826 -20.36 -41.07 32.12
C GLY A 826 -20.45 -39.59 31.71
N ARG A 827 -19.57 -38.71 32.22
CA ARG A 827 -19.55 -37.28 31.93
C ARG A 827 -18.25 -36.91 31.22
N PHE A 828 -18.35 -36.29 30.05
CA PHE A 828 -17.19 -36.07 29.16
C PHE A 828 -17.13 -34.64 28.64
N THR A 829 -15.93 -34.23 28.25
CA THR A 829 -15.69 -33.10 27.34
C THR A 829 -15.18 -33.64 26.01
N MET A 830 -14.87 -32.75 25.06
CA MET A 830 -14.22 -33.14 23.81
C MET A 830 -13.22 -32.06 23.42
N ARG A 831 -11.96 -32.19 23.85
CA ARG A 831 -10.92 -31.21 23.51
C ARG A 831 -9.57 -31.82 23.15
N GLU A 832 -9.17 -32.84 23.88
CA GLU A 832 -7.89 -33.53 23.74
C GLU A 832 -8.14 -35.02 23.45
N ARG A 833 -7.13 -35.73 22.95
CA ARG A 833 -7.21 -37.18 22.69
C ARG A 833 -7.76 -37.95 23.89
N GLY A 834 -7.28 -37.63 25.10
CA GLY A 834 -7.71 -38.30 26.32
C GLY A 834 -9.21 -38.13 26.64
N ASP A 835 -9.86 -37.09 26.12
CA ASP A 835 -11.31 -36.95 26.23
C ASP A 835 -12.04 -37.90 25.27
N ALA A 836 -11.57 -37.97 24.03
CA ALA A 836 -12.11 -38.84 22.99
C ALA A 836 -11.96 -40.33 23.35
N ASP A 837 -10.77 -40.74 23.80
CA ASP A 837 -10.49 -42.12 24.21
C ASP A 837 -11.39 -42.55 25.38
N LYS A 838 -11.61 -41.67 26.37
CA LYS A 838 -12.49 -41.95 27.51
C LYS A 838 -13.95 -42.12 27.08
N LEU A 839 -14.46 -41.25 26.21
CA LEU A 839 -15.83 -41.37 25.70
C LEU A 839 -16.00 -42.66 24.89
N ARG A 840 -15.08 -42.93 23.96
CA ARG A 840 -15.10 -44.11 23.10
C ARG A 840 -15.05 -45.40 23.92
N THR A 841 -14.08 -45.51 24.83
CA THR A 841 -13.94 -46.69 25.72
C THR A 841 -15.19 -46.85 26.59
N TYR A 842 -15.71 -45.76 27.15
CA TYR A 842 -16.90 -45.82 28.00
C TYR A 842 -18.16 -46.29 27.24
N LEU A 843 -18.35 -45.84 25.99
CA LEU A 843 -19.47 -46.28 25.16
C LEU A 843 -19.32 -47.77 24.78
N GLN A 844 -18.12 -48.23 24.49
CA GLN A 844 -17.83 -49.66 24.25
C GLN A 844 -18.09 -50.50 25.51
N ASP A 845 -17.67 -50.02 26.69
CA ASP A 845 -17.84 -50.68 27.99
C ASP A 845 -19.30 -50.81 28.44
N THR A 846 -20.25 -50.12 27.78
CA THR A 846 -21.69 -50.29 28.07
C THR A 846 -22.19 -51.68 27.69
N GLY A 847 -21.55 -52.35 26.71
CA GLY A 847 -22.00 -53.63 26.17
C GLY A 847 -23.34 -53.57 25.40
N LEU A 848 -23.91 -52.39 25.19
CA LEU A 848 -25.16 -52.19 24.45
C LEU A 848 -24.89 -52.06 22.94
N PRO A 849 -25.77 -52.60 22.07
CA PRO A 849 -25.75 -52.28 20.64
C PRO A 849 -25.82 -50.77 20.43
N GLU A 850 -25.13 -50.25 19.40
CA GLU A 850 -25.02 -48.80 19.18
C GLU A 850 -26.40 -48.13 19.02
N SER A 851 -27.38 -48.83 18.43
CA SER A 851 -28.77 -48.38 18.28
C SER A 851 -29.54 -48.22 19.60
N GLU A 852 -29.07 -48.84 20.68
CA GLU A 852 -29.67 -48.77 22.03
C GLU A 852 -28.94 -47.75 22.92
N GLN A 853 -27.76 -47.29 22.50
CA GLN A 853 -27.03 -46.25 23.21
C GLN A 853 -27.69 -44.88 23.01
N HIS A 854 -27.65 -44.03 24.04
CA HIS A 854 -28.11 -42.66 23.98
C HIS A 854 -27.08 -41.72 24.60
N VAL A 855 -26.65 -40.70 23.83
CA VAL A 855 -25.72 -39.68 24.29
C VAL A 855 -26.42 -38.32 24.33
N VAL A 856 -26.31 -37.64 25.47
CA VAL A 856 -26.76 -36.25 25.63
C VAL A 856 -25.58 -35.31 25.37
N ILE A 857 -25.72 -34.38 24.45
CA ILE A 857 -24.71 -33.36 24.14
C ILE A 857 -25.21 -32.01 24.64
N VAL A 858 -24.47 -31.38 25.54
CA VAL A 858 -24.78 -30.04 26.05
C VAL A 858 -24.04 -29.03 25.18
N GLY A 859 -24.79 -28.23 24.43
CA GLY A 859 -24.29 -27.23 23.48
C GLY A 859 -24.52 -27.62 22.01
N GLY A 860 -25.37 -26.87 21.33
CA GLY A 860 -25.66 -26.97 19.89
C GLY A 860 -24.76 -26.09 19.02
N GLY A 861 -23.48 -25.97 19.39
CA GLY A 861 -22.45 -25.30 18.59
C GLY A 861 -21.75 -26.27 17.62
N LEU A 862 -20.75 -25.78 16.89
CA LEU A 862 -20.05 -26.55 15.85
C LEU A 862 -19.58 -27.94 16.31
N LEU A 863 -18.77 -27.99 17.37
CA LEU A 863 -18.25 -29.24 17.93
C LEU A 863 -19.36 -30.20 18.41
N GLY A 864 -20.39 -29.67 19.06
CA GLY A 864 -21.51 -30.47 19.56
C GLY A 864 -22.33 -31.09 18.42
N LEU A 865 -22.55 -30.32 17.33
CA LEU A 865 -23.23 -30.79 16.14
C LEU A 865 -22.38 -31.80 15.35
N GLU A 866 -21.09 -31.56 15.18
CA GLU A 866 -20.18 -32.49 14.49
C GLU A 866 -20.06 -33.82 15.26
N LEU A 867 -19.97 -33.77 16.59
CA LEU A 867 -19.99 -34.97 17.43
C LEU A 867 -21.34 -35.70 17.34
N ALA A 868 -22.45 -34.95 17.35
CA ALA A 868 -23.79 -35.52 17.16
C ALA A 868 -23.89 -36.26 15.82
N ALA A 869 -23.41 -35.65 14.73
CA ALA A 869 -23.44 -36.25 13.40
C ALA A 869 -22.53 -37.49 13.32
N ALA A 870 -21.30 -37.42 13.85
CA ALA A 870 -20.36 -38.54 13.87
C ALA A 870 -20.92 -39.75 14.65
N LEU A 871 -21.49 -39.53 15.84
CA LEU A 871 -22.11 -40.61 16.61
C LEU A 871 -23.41 -41.12 15.96
N LYS A 872 -24.19 -40.25 15.31
CA LYS A 872 -25.42 -40.65 14.64
C LYS A 872 -25.17 -41.59 13.47
N LYS A 873 -24.03 -41.49 12.77
CA LYS A 873 -23.60 -42.45 11.74
C LYS A 873 -23.40 -43.87 12.30
N LYS A 874 -23.06 -43.99 13.59
CA LYS A 874 -23.04 -45.27 14.32
C LYS A 874 -24.41 -45.69 14.87
N ASN A 875 -25.52 -45.09 14.40
CA ASN A 875 -26.87 -45.34 14.90
C ASN A 875 -27.12 -44.99 16.38
N VAL A 876 -26.21 -44.27 17.05
CA VAL A 876 -26.42 -43.84 18.44
C VAL A 876 -27.57 -42.83 18.52
N ASN A 877 -28.43 -42.95 19.54
CA ASN A 877 -29.46 -41.96 19.80
C ASN A 877 -28.83 -40.69 20.38
N ILE A 878 -29.23 -39.51 19.90
CA ILE A 878 -28.64 -38.25 20.33
C ILE A 878 -29.72 -37.27 20.78
N SER A 879 -29.46 -36.63 21.93
CA SER A 879 -30.20 -35.47 22.41
C SER A 879 -29.27 -34.28 22.61
N ILE A 880 -29.56 -33.13 21.99
CA ILE A 880 -28.82 -31.88 22.18
C ILE A 880 -29.57 -31.00 23.18
N ILE A 881 -28.90 -30.56 24.24
CA ILE A 881 -29.41 -29.53 25.17
C ILE A 881 -28.79 -28.21 24.78
N GLN A 882 -29.63 -27.28 24.33
CA GLN A 882 -29.19 -25.97 23.88
C GLN A 882 -29.86 -24.89 24.73
N ARG A 883 -29.03 -24.08 25.39
CA ARG A 883 -29.51 -23.01 26.27
C ARG A 883 -30.21 -21.89 25.49
N ALA A 884 -29.75 -21.60 24.29
CA ALA A 884 -30.36 -20.58 23.44
C ALA A 884 -31.61 -21.12 22.72
N PRO A 885 -32.48 -20.25 22.18
CA PRO A 885 -33.63 -20.68 21.37
C PRO A 885 -33.26 -21.22 19.98
N ARG A 886 -31.96 -21.33 19.67
CA ARG A 886 -31.45 -21.65 18.32
C ARG A 886 -30.07 -22.33 18.36
N LEU A 887 -29.73 -23.05 17.30
CA LEU A 887 -28.42 -23.70 17.10
C LEU A 887 -27.38 -22.70 16.60
N MET A 888 -26.10 -22.93 16.91
CA MET A 888 -24.98 -22.09 16.44
C MET A 888 -25.26 -20.57 16.59
N GLU A 889 -25.79 -20.16 17.74
CA GLU A 889 -26.43 -18.84 17.93
C GLU A 889 -25.48 -17.65 17.76
N ARG A 890 -24.17 -17.91 17.78
CA ARG A 890 -23.10 -16.92 17.53
C ARG A 890 -22.61 -16.92 16.09
N GLN A 891 -22.80 -18.02 15.36
CA GLN A 891 -22.26 -18.25 14.02
C GLN A 891 -23.31 -18.17 12.92
N LEU A 892 -24.61 -18.21 13.25
CA LEU A 892 -25.71 -18.13 12.30
C LEU A 892 -26.73 -17.09 12.75
N ASP A 893 -27.48 -16.56 11.78
CA ASP A 893 -28.68 -15.78 12.07
C ASP A 893 -29.89 -16.69 12.31
N SER A 894 -31.05 -16.08 12.56
CA SER A 894 -32.29 -16.82 12.87
C SER A 894 -32.77 -17.72 11.73
N ILE A 895 -32.56 -17.31 10.48
CA ILE A 895 -33.05 -18.04 9.30
C ILE A 895 -32.17 -19.25 9.05
N ALA A 896 -30.85 -19.06 8.92
CA ALA A 896 -29.92 -20.15 8.70
C ALA A 896 -29.96 -21.15 9.87
N SER A 897 -30.07 -20.67 11.12
CA SER A 897 -30.20 -21.56 12.26
C SER A 897 -31.50 -22.36 12.26
N ARG A 898 -32.63 -21.80 11.78
CA ARG A 898 -33.89 -22.53 11.69
C ARG A 898 -33.80 -23.66 10.66
N LEU A 899 -33.27 -23.35 9.48
CA LEU A 899 -33.06 -24.36 8.42
C LEU A 899 -32.11 -25.47 8.89
N LEU A 900 -31.06 -25.12 9.65
CA LEU A 900 -30.19 -26.10 10.29
C LEU A 900 -30.93 -26.96 11.32
N ALA A 901 -31.80 -26.36 12.14
CA ALA A 901 -32.58 -27.12 13.13
C ALA A 901 -33.57 -28.10 12.47
N GLU A 902 -34.17 -27.72 11.34
CA GLU A 902 -35.01 -28.60 10.51
C GLU A 902 -34.19 -29.78 9.98
N ASP A 903 -33.00 -29.54 9.42
CA ASP A 903 -32.08 -30.60 8.95
C ASP A 903 -31.62 -31.54 10.07
N VAL A 904 -31.27 -30.99 11.24
CA VAL A 904 -30.88 -31.77 12.43
C VAL A 904 -32.04 -32.65 12.92
N ALA A 905 -33.27 -32.14 12.90
CA ALA A 905 -34.46 -32.90 13.28
C ALA A 905 -34.75 -34.06 12.31
N GLU A 906 -34.61 -33.84 11.00
CA GLU A 906 -34.77 -34.88 9.97
C GLU A 906 -33.75 -36.02 10.09
N ARG A 907 -32.56 -35.72 10.62
CA ARG A 907 -31.54 -36.73 10.95
C ARG A 907 -31.87 -37.53 12.21
N GLY A 908 -33.01 -37.26 12.86
CA GLY A 908 -33.45 -37.95 14.07
C GLY A 908 -32.68 -37.55 15.33
N ILE A 909 -32.08 -36.36 15.36
CA ILE A 909 -31.41 -35.79 16.53
C ILE A 909 -32.42 -34.94 17.30
N LYS A 910 -32.69 -35.28 18.57
CA LYS A 910 -33.65 -34.52 19.39
C LYS A 910 -32.96 -33.28 19.96
N THR A 911 -33.52 -32.10 19.75
CA THR A 911 -32.96 -30.85 20.30
C THR A 911 -33.91 -30.23 21.32
N TYR A 912 -33.36 -29.82 22.46
CA TYR A 912 -34.05 -29.14 23.55
C TYR A 912 -33.52 -27.72 23.68
N PHE A 913 -34.21 -26.77 23.05
CA PHE A 913 -33.92 -25.33 23.11
C PHE A 913 -34.38 -24.69 24.43
N ASP A 914 -33.85 -23.52 24.76
CA ASP A 914 -34.18 -22.76 25.99
C ASP A 914 -34.09 -23.62 27.26
N ASN A 915 -33.16 -24.56 27.27
CA ASN A 915 -33.03 -25.55 28.31
C ASN A 915 -31.58 -25.70 28.76
N GLU A 916 -31.42 -26.00 30.04
CA GLU A 916 -30.13 -26.26 30.67
C GLU A 916 -30.22 -27.53 31.50
N VAL A 917 -29.08 -28.22 31.63
CA VAL A 917 -28.95 -29.33 32.56
C VAL A 917 -29.00 -28.79 33.98
N SER A 918 -29.85 -29.39 34.82
CA SER A 918 -29.96 -29.10 36.24
C SER A 918 -29.12 -30.07 37.05
N THR A 919 -29.39 -31.38 36.90
CA THR A 919 -28.70 -32.44 37.64
C THR A 919 -28.46 -33.66 36.76
N VAL A 920 -27.38 -34.40 37.04
CA VAL A 920 -27.05 -35.67 36.39
C VAL A 920 -26.88 -36.73 37.48
N PHE A 921 -27.73 -37.76 37.50
CA PHE A 921 -27.65 -38.85 38.47
C PHE A 921 -27.30 -40.17 37.77
N GLU A 922 -26.51 -41.00 38.43
CA GLU A 922 -26.34 -42.41 38.04
C GLU A 922 -27.54 -43.21 38.59
N GLU A 923 -28.15 -44.05 37.75
CA GLU A 923 -29.23 -44.92 38.21
C GLU A 923 -28.67 -46.03 39.12
N LYS A 924 -29.21 -46.14 40.34
CA LYS A 924 -28.82 -47.20 41.28
C LYS A 924 -29.14 -48.57 40.68
N GLY A 925 -28.12 -49.41 40.51
CA GLY A 925 -28.25 -50.81 40.07
C GLY A 925 -28.15 -51.03 38.56
N ILE A 926 -28.01 -49.98 37.74
CA ILE A 926 -27.85 -50.09 36.29
C ILE A 926 -26.52 -49.42 35.89
N LYS A 927 -25.52 -50.24 35.55
CA LYS A 927 -24.18 -49.76 35.16
C LYS A 927 -24.30 -48.92 33.87
N ASN A 928 -23.55 -47.82 33.79
CA ASN A 928 -23.51 -46.93 32.62
C ASN A 928 -24.89 -46.33 32.21
N SER A 929 -25.82 -46.18 33.16
CA SER A 929 -27.10 -45.47 32.97
C SER A 929 -27.13 -44.16 33.76
N LEU A 930 -27.41 -43.07 33.06
CA LEU A 930 -27.52 -41.71 33.58
C LEU A 930 -28.94 -41.18 33.40
N THR A 931 -29.38 -40.41 34.38
CA THR A 931 -30.62 -39.64 34.34
C THR A 931 -30.25 -38.15 34.35
N VAL A 932 -30.49 -37.46 33.25
CA VAL A 932 -30.26 -36.03 33.08
C VAL A 932 -31.58 -35.28 33.28
N THR A 933 -31.67 -34.47 34.32
CA THR A 933 -32.83 -33.61 34.59
C THR A 933 -32.53 -32.20 34.09
N LEU A 934 -33.42 -31.67 33.25
CA LEU A 934 -33.35 -30.30 32.75
C LEU A 934 -34.04 -29.32 33.72
N LYS A 935 -33.69 -28.03 33.63
CA LYS A 935 -34.33 -26.99 34.45
C LYS A 935 -35.85 -26.86 34.23
N THR A 936 -36.37 -27.33 33.10
CA THR A 936 -37.81 -27.42 32.82
C THR A 936 -38.52 -28.57 33.54
N GLY A 937 -37.78 -29.41 34.30
CA GLY A 937 -38.30 -30.61 34.96
C GLY A 937 -38.32 -31.85 34.07
N ARG A 938 -38.03 -31.71 32.77
CA ARG A 938 -37.92 -32.86 31.85
C ARG A 938 -36.72 -33.74 32.21
N THR A 939 -36.91 -35.04 32.15
CA THR A 939 -35.87 -36.03 32.45
C THR A 939 -35.53 -36.85 31.21
N ILE A 940 -34.23 -37.06 30.96
CA ILE A 940 -33.70 -37.80 29.83
C ILE A 940 -32.80 -38.92 30.35
N LYS A 941 -33.11 -40.17 30.01
CA LYS A 941 -32.23 -41.31 30.28
C LYS A 941 -31.20 -41.45 29.18
N CYS A 942 -29.93 -41.56 29.52
CA CYS A 942 -28.83 -41.68 28.56
C CYS A 942 -27.67 -42.48 29.15
N ASN A 943 -26.71 -42.88 28.33
CA ASN A 943 -25.51 -43.60 28.78
C ASN A 943 -24.36 -42.64 29.11
N ALA A 944 -24.22 -41.59 28.30
CA ALA A 944 -23.18 -40.59 28.44
C ALA A 944 -23.71 -39.17 28.23
N ILE A 945 -23.07 -38.20 28.88
CA ILE A 945 -23.29 -36.77 28.65
C ILE A 945 -21.97 -36.08 28.26
N VAL A 946 -21.99 -35.29 27.18
CA VAL A 946 -20.82 -34.56 26.67
C VAL A 946 -21.06 -33.06 26.75
N PHE A 947 -20.17 -32.32 27.41
CA PHE A 947 -20.23 -30.86 27.50
C PHE A 947 -19.39 -30.22 26.38
N ALA A 948 -20.06 -29.67 25.36
CA ALA A 948 -19.48 -29.03 24.19
C ALA A 948 -19.88 -27.53 24.10
N ILE A 949 -19.75 -26.81 25.21
CA ILE A 949 -20.26 -25.43 25.38
C ILE A 949 -19.20 -24.32 25.19
N GLY A 950 -18.08 -24.63 24.54
CA GLY A 950 -17.00 -23.68 24.23
C GLY A 950 -15.68 -23.99 24.93
N THR A 951 -14.70 -23.11 24.77
CA THR A 951 -13.34 -23.27 25.29
C THR A 951 -12.87 -22.04 26.06
N ARG A 952 -11.81 -22.21 26.85
CA ARG A 952 -11.14 -21.14 27.61
C ARG A 952 -9.63 -21.15 27.32
N PRO A 953 -9.04 -20.02 26.86
CA PRO A 953 -7.60 -19.92 26.63
C PRO A 953 -6.76 -20.21 27.90
N ASN A 954 -5.65 -20.92 27.73
CA ASN A 954 -4.73 -21.29 28.80
C ASN A 954 -3.68 -20.19 29.05
N ILE A 955 -4.06 -19.11 29.75
CA ILE A 955 -3.21 -17.92 29.96
C ILE A 955 -2.59 -17.82 31.36
N GLU A 956 -2.70 -18.86 32.18
CA GLU A 956 -2.22 -18.86 33.57
C GLU A 956 -0.71 -18.57 33.68
N LEU A 957 0.10 -19.18 32.80
CA LEU A 957 1.54 -18.93 32.74
C LEU A 957 1.87 -17.47 32.39
N ALA A 958 1.12 -16.87 31.46
CA ALA A 958 1.35 -15.48 31.05
C ALA A 958 1.03 -14.51 32.19
N LYS A 959 -0.02 -14.79 32.98
CA LYS A 959 -0.37 -14.01 34.18
C LYS A 959 0.71 -14.11 35.25
N GLN A 960 1.20 -15.32 35.51
CA GLN A 960 2.30 -15.53 36.47
C GLN A 960 3.58 -14.83 36.03
N ALA A 961 3.86 -14.77 34.73
CA ALA A 961 4.97 -14.04 34.14
C ALA A 961 4.75 -12.51 34.07
N SER A 962 3.64 -11.99 34.61
CA SER A 962 3.28 -10.56 34.60
C SER A 962 3.18 -9.94 33.20
N LEU A 963 2.82 -10.74 32.20
CA LEU A 963 2.51 -10.24 30.86
C LEU A 963 1.15 -9.51 30.86
N LYS A 964 0.97 -8.55 29.94
CA LYS A 964 -0.34 -7.92 29.72
C LYS A 964 -1.35 -8.95 29.19
N THR A 965 -2.44 -9.16 29.92
CA THR A 965 -3.50 -10.11 29.57
C THR A 965 -4.89 -9.50 29.72
N GLY A 966 -5.82 -9.91 28.85
CA GLY A 966 -7.26 -9.67 28.97
C GLY A 966 -8.01 -11.01 28.98
N ARG A 967 -8.76 -11.28 27.90
CA ARG A 967 -9.34 -12.61 27.64
C ARG A 967 -8.27 -13.60 27.15
N GLY A 968 -7.20 -13.09 26.54
CA GLY A 968 -5.98 -13.81 26.19
C GLY A 968 -4.73 -13.01 26.60
N VAL A 969 -3.60 -13.34 25.97
CA VAL A 969 -2.34 -12.59 26.08
C VAL A 969 -2.34 -11.50 25.01
N GLN A 970 -2.22 -10.24 25.42
CA GLN A 970 -2.27 -9.13 24.47
C GLN A 970 -1.00 -9.11 23.61
N VAL A 971 -1.19 -9.03 22.29
CA VAL A 971 -0.09 -9.01 21.32
C VAL A 971 -0.17 -7.84 20.33
N ASN A 972 0.98 -7.41 19.82
CA ASN A 972 1.08 -6.48 18.71
C ASN A 972 0.94 -7.19 17.35
N GLU A 973 1.11 -6.46 16.25
CA GLU A 973 1.00 -6.96 14.88
C GLU A 973 2.09 -7.99 14.49
N TYR A 974 3.18 -8.07 15.26
CA TYR A 974 4.22 -9.09 15.11
C TYR A 974 4.02 -10.28 16.05
N LEU A 975 2.90 -10.32 16.77
CA LEU A 975 2.53 -11.31 17.77
C LEU A 975 3.45 -11.29 19.02
N GLN A 976 4.18 -10.20 19.24
CA GLN A 976 4.96 -9.96 20.45
C GLN A 976 4.05 -9.54 21.59
N THR A 977 4.34 -10.02 22.80
CA THR A 977 3.65 -9.65 24.03
C THR A 977 4.18 -8.33 24.59
N SER A 978 3.81 -7.98 25.83
CA SER A 978 4.42 -6.85 26.55
C SER A 978 5.93 -7.03 26.79
N GLU A 979 6.47 -8.24 26.65
CA GLU A 979 7.89 -8.55 26.71
C GLU A 979 8.43 -8.85 25.30
N PRO A 980 9.44 -8.11 24.78
CA PRO A 980 9.86 -8.19 23.38
C PRO A 980 10.35 -9.56 22.89
N ASN A 981 10.85 -10.40 23.81
CA ASN A 981 11.38 -11.74 23.51
C ASN A 981 10.34 -12.86 23.71
N ILE A 982 9.10 -12.51 24.06
CA ILE A 982 8.01 -13.47 24.27
C ILE A 982 6.89 -13.18 23.28
N PHE A 983 6.51 -14.21 22.53
CA PHE A 983 5.42 -14.19 21.56
C PHE A 983 4.27 -15.05 22.05
N ALA A 984 3.04 -14.69 21.71
CA ALA A 984 1.87 -15.51 22.00
C ALA A 984 1.09 -15.80 20.71
N LEU A 985 0.79 -17.08 20.47
CA LEU A 985 0.22 -17.57 19.22
C LEU A 985 -0.97 -18.51 19.45
N GLY A 986 -1.83 -18.61 18.45
CA GLY A 986 -3.03 -19.43 18.47
C GLY A 986 -4.12 -18.84 19.36
N GLU A 987 -4.88 -19.71 20.01
CA GLU A 987 -6.11 -19.34 20.72
C GLU A 987 -5.87 -18.45 21.95
N ILE A 988 -4.62 -18.32 22.41
CA ILE A 988 -4.27 -17.43 23.52
C ILE A 988 -3.96 -16.00 23.05
N ALA A 989 -3.67 -15.78 21.78
CA ALA A 989 -3.25 -14.49 21.26
C ALA A 989 -4.46 -13.54 21.15
N GLU A 990 -4.48 -12.51 21.98
CA GLU A 990 -5.47 -11.43 21.95
C GLU A 990 -4.92 -10.27 21.13
N PHE A 991 -5.38 -10.16 19.88
CA PHE A 991 -5.00 -9.09 18.96
C PHE A 991 -6.16 -8.11 18.78
N LYS A 992 -5.93 -6.81 19.03
CA LYS A 992 -6.96 -5.76 18.97
C LYS A 992 -8.27 -6.16 19.69
N ASN A 993 -8.15 -6.63 20.94
CA ASN A 993 -9.25 -7.11 21.81
C ASN A 993 -10.04 -8.34 21.28
N SER A 994 -9.51 -9.03 20.27
CA SER A 994 -10.15 -10.17 19.62
C SER A 994 -9.32 -11.44 19.79
N LEU A 995 -10.01 -12.57 19.97
CA LEU A 995 -9.41 -13.91 20.01
C LEU A 995 -9.86 -14.70 18.80
N PHE A 996 -8.93 -15.37 18.13
CA PHE A 996 -9.21 -16.13 16.92
C PHE A 996 -9.07 -17.63 17.20
N GLY A 997 -10.17 -18.25 17.61
CA GLY A 997 -10.23 -19.67 18.03
C GLY A 997 -10.26 -20.69 16.89
N ILE A 998 -9.55 -20.45 15.78
CA ILE A 998 -9.59 -21.28 14.58
C ILE A 998 -8.18 -21.65 14.10
N THR A 999 -8.04 -22.83 13.49
CA THR A 999 -6.75 -23.36 13.01
C THR A 999 -6.08 -22.43 11.99
N SER A 1000 -6.84 -21.85 11.06
CA SER A 1000 -6.30 -20.92 10.06
C SER A 1000 -5.66 -19.69 10.68
N ALA A 1001 -6.25 -19.13 11.75
CA ALA A 1001 -5.70 -17.98 12.46
C ALA A 1001 -4.41 -18.36 13.20
N ALA A 1002 -4.40 -19.52 13.86
CA ALA A 1002 -3.20 -20.04 14.51
C ALA A 1002 -2.03 -20.22 13.52
N GLU A 1003 -2.32 -20.69 12.30
CA GLU A 1003 -1.33 -20.83 11.23
C GLU A 1003 -0.83 -19.47 10.73
N GLN A 1004 -1.72 -18.51 10.48
CA GLN A 1004 -1.35 -17.15 10.05
C GLN A 1004 -0.46 -16.45 11.09
N GLN A 1005 -0.85 -16.51 12.37
CA GLN A 1005 -0.08 -15.92 13.46
C GLN A 1005 1.31 -16.55 13.56
N ALA A 1006 1.40 -17.88 13.44
CA ALA A 1006 2.66 -18.60 13.45
C ALA A 1006 3.58 -18.23 12.28
N ASP A 1007 3.03 -18.11 11.08
CA ASP A 1007 3.78 -17.70 9.88
C ASP A 1007 4.36 -16.29 10.04
N ILE A 1008 3.58 -15.37 10.59
CA ILE A 1008 4.00 -13.98 10.79
C ILE A 1008 5.09 -13.89 11.84
N ALA A 1009 4.90 -14.53 13.00
CA ALA A 1009 5.90 -14.55 14.05
C ALA A 1009 7.21 -15.19 13.57
N ALA A 1010 7.14 -16.33 12.87
CA ALA A 1010 8.32 -16.99 12.31
C ALA A 1010 9.07 -16.09 11.32
N LYS A 1011 8.36 -15.46 10.37
CA LYS A 1011 8.94 -14.54 9.38
C LYS A 1011 9.57 -13.31 10.04
N TYR A 1012 8.89 -12.70 11.00
CA TYR A 1012 9.40 -11.56 11.77
C TYR A 1012 10.70 -11.90 12.51
N ILE A 1013 10.73 -13.02 13.24
CA ILE A 1013 11.94 -13.49 13.95
C ILE A 1013 13.09 -13.75 12.97
N MET A 1014 12.78 -14.16 11.74
CA MET A 1014 13.73 -14.33 10.64
C MET A 1014 14.15 -13.04 9.94
N GLY A 1015 13.69 -11.87 10.40
CA GLY A 1015 14.07 -10.54 9.89
C GLY A 1015 13.14 -9.98 8.82
N ASP A 1016 12.02 -10.62 8.52
CA ASP A 1016 11.02 -10.08 7.61
C ASP A 1016 10.07 -9.12 8.35
N TYR A 1017 10.49 -7.87 8.52
CA TYR A 1017 9.70 -6.84 9.21
C TYR A 1017 8.45 -6.37 8.44
N GLY A 1018 8.31 -6.79 7.17
CA GLY A 1018 7.11 -6.56 6.37
C GLY A 1018 5.95 -7.49 6.71
N SER A 1019 6.22 -8.63 7.36
CA SER A 1019 5.21 -9.58 7.78
C SER A 1019 4.43 -9.05 8.99
N ILE A 1020 3.19 -8.59 8.76
CA ILE A 1020 2.33 -7.91 9.74
C ILE A 1020 0.99 -8.64 9.83
N TYR A 1021 0.51 -8.89 11.06
CA TYR A 1021 -0.81 -9.47 11.32
C TYR A 1021 -1.89 -8.40 11.37
N ASN A 1022 -2.91 -8.57 10.53
CA ASN A 1022 -4.06 -7.66 10.45
C ASN A 1022 -5.31 -8.19 11.18
N GLY A 1023 -5.22 -9.37 11.79
CA GLY A 1023 -6.38 -10.14 12.26
C GLY A 1023 -6.74 -11.25 11.26
N SER A 1024 -7.57 -12.20 11.69
CA SER A 1024 -8.03 -13.30 10.84
C SER A 1024 -9.54 -13.27 10.66
N VAL A 1025 -10.02 -13.72 9.50
CA VAL A 1025 -11.47 -13.88 9.30
C VAL A 1025 -11.98 -15.05 10.13
N LEU A 1026 -12.89 -14.77 11.06
CA LEU A 1026 -13.62 -15.83 11.75
C LEU A 1026 -14.50 -16.57 10.74
N MET A 1027 -14.36 -17.88 10.66
CA MET A 1027 -15.11 -18.68 9.71
C MET A 1027 -15.47 -20.03 10.32
N ASN A 1028 -16.64 -20.53 9.95
CA ASN A 1028 -17.18 -21.80 10.43
C ASN A 1028 -17.71 -22.57 9.22
N ILE A 1029 -17.35 -23.83 9.10
CA ILE A 1029 -17.87 -24.75 8.10
C ILE A 1029 -18.42 -25.94 8.87
N LEU A 1030 -19.72 -26.20 8.78
CA LEU A 1030 -20.32 -27.36 9.43
C LEU A 1030 -20.11 -28.61 8.57
N LYS A 1031 -19.48 -29.64 9.13
CA LYS A 1031 -19.24 -30.90 8.42
C LYS A 1031 -20.44 -31.86 8.53
N PHE A 1032 -21.52 -31.53 7.86
CA PHE A 1032 -22.66 -32.44 7.74
C PHE A 1032 -22.68 -33.05 6.33
N GLU A 1033 -22.91 -34.36 6.25
CA GLU A 1033 -23.07 -35.02 4.97
C GLU A 1033 -24.30 -34.46 4.25
N ASN A 1034 -24.13 -34.06 2.98
CA ASN A 1034 -25.17 -33.46 2.13
C ASN A 1034 -25.78 -32.14 2.66
N LEU A 1035 -25.08 -31.43 3.55
CA LEU A 1035 -25.47 -30.08 3.95
C LEU A 1035 -24.26 -29.13 3.82
N ASP A 1036 -24.31 -28.28 2.80
CA ASP A 1036 -23.35 -27.19 2.66
C ASP A 1036 -23.80 -26.01 3.51
N LEU A 1037 -23.07 -25.74 4.59
CA LEU A 1037 -23.30 -24.61 5.48
C LEU A 1037 -21.99 -24.00 5.95
N CYS A 1038 -21.80 -22.72 5.69
CA CYS A 1038 -20.70 -21.95 6.26
C CYS A 1038 -21.10 -20.52 6.62
N SER A 1039 -20.36 -19.95 7.57
CA SER A 1039 -20.43 -18.53 7.90
C SER A 1039 -19.04 -17.92 7.97
N LEU A 1040 -18.96 -16.66 7.54
CA LEU A 1040 -17.75 -15.87 7.38
C LEU A 1040 -17.96 -14.52 8.05
N GLY A 1041 -17.00 -14.08 8.87
CA GLY A 1041 -17.01 -12.76 9.49
C GLY A 1041 -18.28 -12.49 10.31
N MET A 1042 -18.92 -11.38 10.02
CA MET A 1042 -20.13 -10.93 10.71
C MET A 1042 -21.39 -11.61 10.17
N VAL A 1043 -22.28 -12.02 11.08
CA VAL A 1043 -23.50 -12.77 10.75
C VAL A 1043 -24.77 -11.93 10.87
N ASN A 1044 -24.73 -10.84 11.64
CA ASN A 1044 -25.83 -9.89 11.81
C ASN A 1044 -25.28 -8.46 11.75
N ALA A 1045 -25.95 -7.59 10.99
CA ALA A 1045 -25.65 -6.16 11.03
C ALA A 1045 -26.03 -5.58 12.42
N PRO A 1046 -25.28 -4.61 12.97
CA PRO A 1046 -25.67 -3.91 14.19
C PRO A 1046 -27.04 -3.24 14.04
N ALA A 1047 -27.91 -3.41 15.05
CA ALA A 1047 -29.21 -2.75 15.05
C ALA A 1047 -29.04 -1.22 15.04
N ASN A 1048 -29.83 -0.54 14.20
CA ASN A 1048 -29.86 0.92 14.04
C ASN A 1048 -28.62 1.58 13.42
N ASP A 1049 -27.69 0.82 12.84
CA ASP A 1049 -26.59 1.39 12.04
C ASP A 1049 -26.88 1.26 10.54
N THR A 1050 -27.32 2.35 9.93
CA THR A 1050 -27.70 2.42 8.50
C THR A 1050 -26.51 2.37 7.53
N SER A 1051 -25.27 2.40 8.04
CA SER A 1051 -24.06 2.19 7.22
C SER A 1051 -23.86 0.73 6.82
N TYR A 1052 -24.56 -0.21 7.48
CA TYR A 1052 -24.56 -1.62 7.12
C TYR A 1052 -25.72 -1.94 6.20
N GLU A 1053 -25.44 -2.80 5.23
CA GLU A 1053 -26.39 -3.25 4.22
C GLU A 1053 -26.43 -4.78 4.23
N GLU A 1054 -27.63 -5.35 4.33
CA GLU A 1054 -27.84 -6.80 4.23
C GLU A 1054 -28.38 -7.14 2.84
N ILE A 1055 -27.64 -7.95 2.11
CA ILE A 1055 -27.99 -8.44 0.77
C ILE A 1055 -28.36 -9.92 0.91
N ILE A 1056 -29.62 -10.26 0.69
CA ILE A 1056 -30.18 -11.59 1.00
C ILE A 1056 -30.82 -12.21 -0.25
N PHE A 1057 -30.52 -13.49 -0.49
CA PHE A 1057 -31.20 -14.35 -1.46
C PHE A 1057 -31.54 -15.69 -0.80
N MET A 1058 -32.77 -16.16 -0.97
CA MET A 1058 -33.23 -17.40 -0.33
C MET A 1058 -34.23 -18.18 -1.18
N ASP A 1059 -34.10 -19.50 -1.18
CA ASP A 1059 -35.10 -20.48 -1.60
C ASP A 1059 -35.24 -21.51 -0.48
N VAL A 1060 -36.18 -21.25 0.42
CA VAL A 1060 -36.43 -22.06 1.63
C VAL A 1060 -36.79 -23.50 1.25
N SER A 1061 -37.51 -23.71 0.15
CA SER A 1061 -37.93 -25.05 -0.29
C SER A 1061 -36.75 -25.93 -0.69
N LYS A 1062 -35.66 -25.32 -1.16
CA LYS A 1062 -34.42 -25.99 -1.55
C LYS A 1062 -33.31 -25.88 -0.51
N ARG A 1063 -33.61 -25.37 0.70
CA ARG A 1063 -32.61 -25.03 1.75
C ARG A 1063 -31.46 -24.14 1.24
N TYR A 1064 -31.75 -23.28 0.26
CA TYR A 1064 -30.78 -22.34 -0.25
C TYR A 1064 -30.92 -21.01 0.50
N TYR A 1065 -29.84 -20.57 1.14
CA TYR A 1065 -29.81 -19.29 1.85
C TYR A 1065 -28.44 -18.63 1.69
N LYS A 1066 -28.44 -17.42 1.14
CA LYS A 1066 -27.25 -16.59 0.97
C LYS A 1066 -27.51 -15.22 1.57
N LYS A 1067 -26.67 -14.81 2.51
CA LYS A 1067 -26.67 -13.49 3.11
C LYS A 1067 -25.28 -12.90 3.03
N CYS A 1068 -25.17 -11.64 2.60
CA CYS A 1068 -23.95 -10.85 2.62
C CYS A 1068 -24.18 -9.58 3.45
N ILE A 1069 -23.22 -9.22 4.29
CA ILE A 1069 -23.23 -7.98 5.06
C ILE A 1069 -22.15 -7.07 4.50
N VAL A 1070 -22.55 -5.92 3.98
CA VAL A 1070 -21.68 -4.95 3.34
C VAL A 1070 -21.69 -3.65 4.14
N LYS A 1071 -20.54 -3.01 4.27
CA LYS A 1071 -20.40 -1.66 4.82
C LYS A 1071 -19.36 -0.89 4.04
N ASN A 1072 -19.66 0.35 3.67
CA ASN A 1072 -18.75 1.21 2.90
C ASN A 1072 -18.17 0.49 1.67
N ASP A 1073 -19.06 -0.22 0.95
CA ASP A 1073 -18.71 -1.03 -0.22
C ASP A 1073 -17.70 -2.17 0.04
N THR A 1074 -17.51 -2.61 1.28
CA THR A 1074 -16.66 -3.77 1.64
C THR A 1074 -17.51 -4.89 2.23
N LEU A 1075 -17.24 -6.14 1.85
CA LEU A 1075 -17.89 -7.31 2.43
C LEU A 1075 -17.31 -7.59 3.83
N LEU A 1076 -18.16 -7.57 4.86
CA LEU A 1076 -17.76 -7.80 6.26
C LEU A 1076 -18.21 -9.16 6.79
N GLY A 1077 -19.12 -9.83 6.10
CA GLY A 1077 -19.53 -11.16 6.47
C GLY A 1077 -20.52 -11.77 5.50
N ALA A 1078 -20.64 -13.10 5.58
CA ALA A 1078 -21.55 -13.86 4.76
C ALA A 1078 -22.02 -15.14 5.46
N ILE A 1079 -23.23 -15.59 5.10
CA ILE A 1079 -23.76 -16.92 5.42
C ILE A 1079 -24.13 -17.58 4.10
N LEU A 1080 -23.60 -18.78 3.85
CA LEU A 1080 -23.88 -19.58 2.66
C LEU A 1080 -24.43 -20.94 3.10
N MET A 1081 -25.65 -21.26 2.65
CA MET A 1081 -26.33 -22.53 2.90
C MET A 1081 -26.92 -23.08 1.59
N GLY A 1082 -26.74 -24.37 1.36
CA GLY A 1082 -27.19 -25.07 0.15
C GLY A 1082 -26.21 -24.94 -1.04
N ASP A 1083 -25.35 -23.92 -1.04
CA ASP A 1083 -24.24 -23.75 -1.97
C ASP A 1083 -23.14 -22.91 -1.31
N LYS A 1084 -21.89 -23.40 -1.32
CA LYS A 1084 -20.72 -22.74 -0.73
C LYS A 1084 -19.61 -22.43 -1.75
N ASN A 1085 -19.88 -22.49 -3.06
CA ASN A 1085 -18.89 -22.31 -4.12
C ASN A 1085 -18.12 -20.98 -4.04
N GLU A 1086 -18.78 -19.91 -3.57
CA GLU A 1086 -18.18 -18.58 -3.41
C GLU A 1086 -17.43 -18.38 -2.08
N PHE A 1087 -17.35 -19.40 -1.22
CA PHE A 1087 -16.70 -19.32 0.09
C PHE A 1087 -15.28 -18.75 0.02
N ALA A 1088 -14.46 -19.25 -0.91
CA ALA A 1088 -13.07 -18.82 -1.03
C ALA A 1088 -12.96 -17.35 -1.45
N GLU A 1089 -13.80 -16.91 -2.39
CA GLU A 1089 -13.84 -15.52 -2.84
C GLU A 1089 -14.31 -14.59 -1.72
N PHE A 1090 -15.41 -14.95 -1.03
CA PHE A 1090 -15.95 -14.12 0.05
C PHE A 1090 -14.99 -14.04 1.23
N LYS A 1091 -14.34 -15.17 1.58
CA LYS A 1091 -13.26 -15.18 2.57
C LYS A 1091 -12.18 -14.18 2.18
N ARG A 1092 -11.69 -14.21 0.93
CA ARG A 1092 -10.66 -13.30 0.45
C ARG A 1092 -11.11 -11.83 0.51
N LEU A 1093 -12.33 -11.52 0.06
CA LEU A 1093 -12.88 -10.17 0.10
C LEU A 1093 -12.97 -9.62 1.53
N ILE A 1094 -13.41 -10.44 2.49
CA ILE A 1094 -13.49 -10.07 3.90
C ILE A 1094 -12.09 -9.94 4.52
N GLU A 1095 -11.17 -10.86 4.19
CA GLU A 1095 -9.82 -10.92 4.76
C GLU A 1095 -8.92 -9.77 4.29
N GLU A 1096 -9.01 -9.43 3.01
CA GLU A 1096 -8.24 -8.35 2.40
C GLU A 1096 -8.96 -6.99 2.51
N GLU A 1097 -10.21 -6.97 3.01
CA GLU A 1097 -11.08 -5.79 3.10
C GLU A 1097 -11.21 -5.05 1.76
N ILE A 1098 -11.27 -5.78 0.64
CA ILE A 1098 -11.28 -5.17 -0.69
C ILE A 1098 -12.64 -4.56 -0.95
N GLU A 1099 -12.64 -3.30 -1.42
CA GLU A 1099 -13.83 -2.63 -1.88
C GLU A 1099 -14.47 -3.42 -3.04
N LEU A 1100 -15.79 -3.55 -3.10
CA LEU A 1100 -16.52 -4.41 -4.03
C LEU A 1100 -16.65 -3.76 -5.41
N SER A 1101 -17.00 -2.47 -5.48
CA SER A 1101 -17.25 -1.76 -6.73
C SER A 1101 -18.24 -2.54 -7.61
N GLU A 1102 -17.93 -2.81 -8.88
CA GLU A 1102 -18.80 -3.56 -9.80
C GLU A 1102 -19.19 -4.96 -9.27
N LYS A 1103 -18.32 -5.63 -8.50
CA LYS A 1103 -18.58 -6.96 -7.91
C LYS A 1103 -19.78 -6.97 -6.96
N ARG A 1104 -20.15 -5.81 -6.41
CA ARG A 1104 -21.32 -5.67 -5.55
C ARG A 1104 -22.58 -6.19 -6.26
N ASN A 1105 -22.70 -5.97 -7.57
CA ASN A 1105 -23.85 -6.43 -8.37
C ASN A 1105 -23.84 -7.93 -8.67
N GLU A 1106 -22.69 -8.59 -8.48
CA GLU A 1106 -22.49 -10.02 -8.72
C GLU A 1106 -22.81 -10.86 -7.47
N LEU A 1107 -22.76 -10.26 -6.27
CA LEU A 1107 -23.01 -10.95 -4.99
C LEU A 1107 -24.32 -11.75 -4.95
N LEU A 1108 -25.34 -11.36 -5.73
CA LEU A 1108 -26.62 -12.06 -5.80
C LEU A 1108 -26.77 -13.01 -6.99
N ARG A 1109 -25.96 -12.85 -8.05
CA ARG A 1109 -26.19 -13.54 -9.33
C ARG A 1109 -25.54 -14.92 -9.40
N GLY A 1110 -24.57 -15.20 -8.52
CA GLY A 1110 -23.83 -16.46 -8.47
C GLY A 1110 -23.03 -16.70 -9.75
N ASN A 1111 -21.69 -16.68 -9.68
CA ASN A 1111 -20.90 -17.14 -10.82
C ASN A 1111 -20.89 -18.67 -10.84
N SER A 1112 -21.62 -19.26 -11.78
CA SER A 1112 -21.73 -20.72 -11.99
C SER A 1112 -20.50 -21.35 -12.68
N SER A 1113 -19.32 -20.76 -12.52
CA SER A 1113 -18.07 -21.27 -13.07
C SER A 1113 -17.35 -22.20 -12.08
N SER A 1114 -18.05 -23.15 -11.46
CA SER A 1114 -17.38 -24.18 -10.67
C SER A 1114 -16.81 -25.23 -11.61
N VAL A 1115 -15.50 -25.46 -11.54
CA VAL A 1115 -14.86 -26.58 -12.22
C VAL A 1115 -15.31 -27.86 -11.50
N PRO A 1116 -15.91 -28.84 -12.19
CA PRO A 1116 -16.32 -30.09 -11.56
C PRO A 1116 -15.15 -30.78 -10.85
N MET A 1117 -15.44 -31.42 -9.71
CA MET A 1117 -14.44 -32.25 -9.02
C MET A 1117 -13.90 -33.32 -9.97
N LYS A 1118 -12.58 -33.44 -10.08
CA LYS A 1118 -11.91 -34.48 -10.85
C LYS A 1118 -11.12 -35.38 -9.90
N GLY A 1119 -11.33 -36.68 -10.03
CA GLY A 1119 -10.61 -37.70 -9.28
C GLY A 1119 -11.06 -37.83 -7.82
N LYS A 1120 -10.17 -38.31 -6.95
CA LYS A 1120 -10.46 -38.57 -5.54
C LYS A 1120 -10.63 -37.26 -4.78
N LEU A 1121 -11.69 -37.13 -3.97
CA LEU A 1121 -11.91 -35.97 -3.10
C LEU A 1121 -10.70 -35.75 -2.17
N VAL A 1122 -10.12 -34.56 -2.25
CA VAL A 1122 -9.01 -34.11 -1.37
C VAL A 1122 -9.51 -33.03 -0.39
N CYS A 1123 -10.34 -32.08 -0.83
CA CYS A 1123 -10.84 -30.99 0.01
C CYS A 1123 -12.37 -30.96 0.08
N SER A 1124 -12.96 -31.43 1.18
CA SER A 1124 -14.42 -31.41 1.41
C SER A 1124 -14.99 -29.99 1.61
N CYS A 1125 -14.17 -29.05 2.11
CA CYS A 1125 -14.59 -27.65 2.26
C CYS A 1125 -14.87 -26.96 0.93
N SER A 1126 -14.15 -27.34 -0.13
CA SER A 1126 -14.20 -26.66 -1.44
C SER A 1126 -14.61 -27.62 -2.58
N GLN A 1127 -14.94 -28.87 -2.25
CA GLN A 1127 -15.28 -29.94 -3.21
C GLN A 1127 -14.23 -30.13 -4.32
N VAL A 1128 -12.94 -30.15 -3.94
CA VAL A 1128 -11.81 -30.28 -4.87
C VAL A 1128 -11.22 -31.68 -4.80
N GLY A 1129 -10.99 -32.29 -5.96
CA GLY A 1129 -10.32 -33.59 -6.08
C GLY A 1129 -8.84 -33.48 -6.48
N ASP A 1130 -8.10 -34.57 -6.36
CA ASP A 1130 -6.68 -34.67 -6.72
C ASP A 1130 -6.42 -34.31 -8.19
N GLY A 1131 -7.30 -34.70 -9.11
CA GLY A 1131 -7.21 -34.37 -10.52
C GLY A 1131 -7.27 -32.86 -10.79
N ASN A 1132 -8.07 -32.12 -10.02
CA ASN A 1132 -8.11 -30.66 -10.13
C ASN A 1132 -6.76 -30.04 -9.72
N ILE A 1133 -6.17 -30.55 -8.65
CA ILE A 1133 -4.89 -30.06 -8.10
C ILE A 1133 -3.76 -30.34 -9.10
N ILE A 1134 -3.70 -31.55 -9.65
CA ILE A 1134 -2.68 -31.96 -10.63
C ILE A 1134 -2.78 -31.10 -11.91
N ASP A 1135 -3.98 -30.85 -12.41
CA ASP A 1135 -4.19 -29.99 -13.60
C ASP A 1135 -3.66 -28.57 -13.35
N THR A 1136 -3.93 -27.98 -12.17
CA THR A 1136 -3.41 -26.66 -11.80
C THR A 1136 -1.89 -26.63 -11.72
N ILE A 1137 -1.26 -27.67 -11.15
CA ILE A 1137 0.20 -27.77 -11.09
C ILE A 1137 0.80 -27.84 -12.50
N ARG A 1138 0.22 -28.66 -13.38
CA ARG A 1138 0.66 -28.80 -14.78
C ARG A 1138 0.55 -27.50 -15.58
N ASN A 1139 -0.38 -26.62 -15.21
CA ASN A 1139 -0.52 -25.28 -15.79
C ASN A 1139 0.50 -24.25 -15.23
N GLY A 1140 1.55 -24.71 -14.53
CA GLY A 1140 2.67 -23.89 -14.09
C GLY A 1140 2.57 -23.39 -12.65
N CYS A 1141 1.69 -23.97 -11.83
CA CYS A 1141 1.56 -23.61 -10.41
C CYS A 1141 2.48 -24.47 -9.53
N GLY A 1142 3.69 -23.98 -9.25
CA GLY A 1142 4.69 -24.68 -8.41
C GLY A 1142 4.75 -24.23 -6.94
N ASP A 1143 3.93 -23.27 -6.54
CA ASP A 1143 3.90 -22.73 -5.19
C ASP A 1143 2.65 -23.19 -4.43
N PHE A 1144 2.83 -23.68 -3.20
CA PHE A 1144 1.75 -24.24 -2.39
C PHE A 1144 0.63 -23.24 -2.07
N ALA A 1145 0.99 -22.00 -1.69
CA ALA A 1145 0.01 -20.99 -1.34
C ALA A 1145 -0.81 -20.57 -2.58
N LYS A 1146 -0.12 -20.41 -3.72
CA LYS A 1146 -0.76 -20.13 -5.01
C LYS A 1146 -1.69 -21.27 -5.45
N LEU A 1147 -1.28 -22.52 -5.28
CA LEU A 1147 -2.08 -23.70 -5.60
C LEU A 1147 -3.36 -23.75 -4.76
N CYS A 1148 -3.28 -23.50 -3.46
CA CYS A 1148 -4.45 -23.39 -2.59
C CYS A 1148 -5.36 -22.22 -3.00
N SER A 1149 -4.79 -21.09 -3.40
CA SER A 1149 -5.55 -19.92 -3.86
C SER A 1149 -6.31 -20.18 -5.17
N GLU A 1150 -5.70 -20.88 -6.12
CA GLU A 1150 -6.29 -21.13 -7.44
C GLU A 1150 -7.31 -22.26 -7.43
N THR A 1151 -7.07 -23.32 -6.65
CA THR A 1151 -7.99 -24.46 -6.53
C THR A 1151 -9.08 -24.22 -5.48
N GLY A 1152 -8.86 -23.31 -4.55
CA GLY A 1152 -9.68 -23.14 -3.33
C GLY A 1152 -9.45 -24.23 -2.28
N ALA A 1153 -8.68 -25.28 -2.58
CA ALA A 1153 -8.38 -26.36 -1.63
C ALA A 1153 -7.46 -25.87 -0.51
N GLY A 1154 -7.73 -26.25 0.74
CA GLY A 1154 -6.92 -25.84 1.89
C GLY A 1154 -7.23 -24.44 2.45
N LEU A 1155 -8.12 -23.66 1.82
CA LEU A 1155 -8.53 -22.32 2.30
C LEU A 1155 -9.62 -22.35 3.39
N GLY A 1156 -10.33 -23.48 3.53
CA GLY A 1156 -11.34 -23.72 4.57
C GLY A 1156 -10.72 -24.18 5.89
N CYS A 1157 -11.11 -25.36 6.38
CA CYS A 1157 -10.60 -25.87 7.67
C CYS A 1157 -9.11 -26.23 7.67
N GLY A 1158 -8.48 -26.32 6.50
CA GLY A 1158 -7.05 -26.61 6.33
C GLY A 1158 -6.65 -28.08 6.49
N SER A 1159 -7.59 -29.00 6.74
CA SER A 1159 -7.30 -30.42 6.98
C SER A 1159 -6.61 -31.13 5.80
N CYS A 1160 -6.91 -30.71 4.57
CA CYS A 1160 -6.38 -31.28 3.34
C CYS A 1160 -5.01 -30.74 2.91
N LYS A 1161 -4.48 -29.70 3.60
CA LYS A 1161 -3.20 -29.07 3.25
C LYS A 1161 -2.01 -30.06 3.17
N PRO A 1162 -1.85 -31.03 4.08
CA PRO A 1162 -0.76 -32.00 3.99
C PRO A 1162 -0.83 -32.85 2.71
N GLU A 1163 -2.03 -33.32 2.35
CA GLU A 1163 -2.25 -34.12 1.13
C GLU A 1163 -2.00 -33.27 -0.13
N ILE A 1164 -2.43 -32.00 -0.14
CA ILE A 1164 -2.13 -31.06 -1.24
C ILE A 1164 -0.61 -30.86 -1.40
N GLN A 1165 0.12 -30.69 -0.29
CA GLN A 1165 1.57 -30.51 -0.32
C GLN A 1165 2.29 -31.78 -0.82
N GLU A 1166 1.80 -32.96 -0.44
CA GLU A 1166 2.32 -34.24 -0.90
C GLU A 1166 2.13 -34.39 -2.43
N ILE A 1167 0.92 -34.08 -2.94
CA ILE A 1167 0.64 -34.07 -4.39
C ILE A 1167 1.56 -33.08 -5.12
N LEU A 1168 1.73 -31.86 -4.60
CA LEU A 1168 2.61 -30.85 -5.19
C LEU A 1168 4.06 -31.34 -5.26
N ASN A 1169 4.58 -31.89 -4.16
CA ASN A 1169 5.95 -32.40 -4.11
C ASN A 1169 6.17 -33.56 -5.08
N GLN A 1170 5.20 -34.49 -5.18
CA GLN A 1170 5.27 -35.63 -6.11
C GLN A 1170 5.29 -35.15 -7.57
N GLN A 1171 4.43 -34.19 -7.93
CA GLN A 1171 4.37 -33.66 -9.31
C GLN A 1171 5.61 -32.84 -9.68
N LEU A 1172 6.14 -32.04 -8.76
CA LEU A 1172 7.37 -31.27 -8.99
C LEU A 1172 8.58 -32.19 -9.21
N GLN A 1173 8.64 -33.33 -8.51
CA GLN A 1173 9.67 -34.35 -8.71
C GLN A 1173 9.56 -35.03 -10.08
N THR A 1174 8.33 -35.24 -10.61
CA THR A 1174 8.12 -35.84 -11.94
C THR A 1174 8.41 -34.89 -13.11
N THR A 1175 8.52 -33.58 -12.85
CA THR A 1175 8.81 -32.56 -13.87
C THR A 1175 10.31 -32.23 -13.97
N THR A 1176 11.13 -32.74 -13.04
CA THR A 1176 12.59 -32.55 -12.98
C THR A 1176 13.40 -33.79 -13.37
N SER A 1177 12.71 -34.90 -13.66
CA SER A 1177 13.22 -36.12 -14.31
C SER A 1177 12.83 -36.14 -15.78
#